data_AF-A0A9D5SBN2-F1
#
_entry.id   AF-A0A9D5SBN2-F1
#
_cell.length_a   1.000
_cell.length_b   1.000
_cell.length_c   1.000
_cell.angle_alpha   90.00
_cell.angle_beta   90.00
_cell.angle_gamma   90.00
#
_symmetry.space_group_name_H-M   'P 1'
#
loop_
_entity.id
_entity.type
_entity.pdbx_description
1 polymer ?
#
loop_
_entity_poly.entity_id
_entity_poly.type
_entity_poly.pdbx_seq_one_letter_code
_entity_poly.pdbx_strand_id
1 'polypeptide(L)'
;MNFQKVKGLIAILTFMVLTPVLSGLNAANCYDSTAYIKTDINSGNPSYPFPQFLEYKGGGKTLAKYNAEGVTHADMEKTMREAYQIMSHRARYTGKEVSGVPYVTFNSSAVGSNVFSPQCTEGDGYMLLAAAIFADQPTFNGLWMWIHDYKIPRVERYYDGDVFLPDYKYSPGLPLCYTNETKIDSNEGSATDGDEDIALALLIAYKQWGDTMMQNGKPVTDFNGNPISYRQMAKDYLSAFVDTFMYTSNNVDGSIYKGGHSSGDIGIDGYVTMGNKGGEITTWRSTQKDYPDITPNTILGNHNGYFDYMAPAYYHEFAKWLEEEGEGTDWQINQYRRGEASSDWLMGEAYKQNLIPSIGKFDIDEEDDTKVIFENFSEGEDFRGAWRTILNYLWHGNPKTTWNPKTHQIDTAANSFEYDMAVRYADFLKRPTIERYENGCGKLGASPEPNGLNWFGPAQIIQCYKMDGTIMSPYNTNYALGCSAPSVVALGDEELLADIYRECELRWNGVCQDLDITDVGRNLNATAEYLHGWFRTLGMLVTSGNLAAPADMKPSANVKVYMSVDKTFAYKGENVTYGVQVRNYGSADAKDAIITTKLDADYEFVSATKGGTYNAANHSITWNIANIPGFKTGNLSATMDTVSFTVNVKNTENKLVGLTSTISGSNFDTWESNAYPNNATYTMERNLVDILDNPFALEKNVDTTDISVNDTIEFTLKIAGDKVDWLNGGRDNVRLSYGNFFLENGFNLFQFFKFWHDAPEAYINMGNYRVSYYLNDTCGLVSDKNQEGLICRLDNENDALKYGYLEDGNGMEFTMEDIPTGADEDGICNKRIIMKFPNILSATTSHLETASNAKYLIHKGVWAPGLYRTSMEKNPFPIQDNAMAEMLADDWSYSDSVATEYLDGRYDNFTPITPGWYNDETLGDEITNYARHTCDDDVTGFSRIVVEEWDGYTWRRIQGRGPVSGINYQNVVLTDSLPKELKFINQTDESGMVIKEENGKLSVEIPEIQTGKDIVLKYRCKVVENNGSNVIETGVANLSTSNNTIESNAPTLTVKTLTNVNNVEVSLNELVDVYNANGALLRKQVEYKNALNGLQPGVYMVNGVKTIVK
;
A
#
# COMPACT_ATOMS: atom_id res chain seq x y z
N MET A 1 -7.12 29.22 57.52
CA MET A 1 -6.30 28.78 58.68
C MET A 1 -6.56 27.30 58.95
N ASN A 2 -5.48 26.51 58.94
CA ASN A 2 -5.14 25.27 59.67
C ASN A 2 -5.98 23.98 59.60
N PHE A 3 -5.46 23.01 58.83
CA PHE A 3 -4.72 21.79 59.25
C PHE A 3 -5.08 21.03 60.56
N GLN A 4 -4.98 19.69 60.42
CA GLN A 4 -4.74 18.59 61.40
C GLN A 4 -5.97 17.83 61.97
N LYS A 5 -6.16 16.56 61.54
CA LYS A 5 -5.81 15.29 62.27
C LYS A 5 -6.59 15.16 63.60
N VAL A 6 -7.40 14.13 63.88
CA VAL A 6 -7.03 12.72 64.13
C VAL A 6 -8.32 11.88 64.31
N LYS A 7 -8.38 10.71 63.63
CA LYS A 7 -8.77 9.32 64.06
C LYS A 7 -9.70 9.16 65.28
N GLY A 8 -10.65 8.22 65.36
CA GLY A 8 -10.92 7.01 64.59
C GLY A 8 -12.06 6.18 65.23
N LEU A 9 -12.19 4.94 64.75
CA LEU A 9 -13.19 3.89 65.09
C LEU A 9 -14.55 3.98 64.38
N ILE A 10 -14.59 3.59 63.10
CA ILE A 10 -15.47 2.50 62.60
C ILE A 10 -14.66 1.75 61.55
N ALA A 11 -14.02 0.65 61.95
CA ALA A 11 -13.37 -0.33 61.09
C ALA A 11 -13.86 -1.71 61.55
N ILE A 12 -13.95 -2.66 60.61
CA ILE A 12 -14.46 -4.04 60.73
C ILE A 12 -15.93 -4.18 60.29
N LEU A 13 -16.16 -4.11 58.98
CA LEU A 13 -16.71 -5.22 58.18
C LEU A 13 -16.70 -4.79 56.70
N THR A 14 -16.27 -5.69 55.81
CA THR A 14 -16.28 -5.56 54.33
C THR A 14 -15.11 -4.79 53.69
N PHE A 15 -13.89 -5.32 53.81
CA PHE A 15 -12.79 -5.10 52.86
C PHE A 15 -11.92 -6.36 52.82
N MET A 16 -12.24 -7.28 51.90
CA MET A 16 -11.38 -8.44 51.59
C MET A 16 -11.69 -9.00 50.19
N VAL A 17 -11.84 -8.15 49.18
CA VAL A 17 -11.63 -8.48 47.74
C VAL A 17 -11.21 -7.16 47.09
N LEU A 18 -10.21 -7.19 46.19
CA LEU A 18 -9.58 -6.04 45.48
C LEU A 18 -8.45 -5.30 46.21
N THR A 19 -7.29 -5.96 46.25
CA THR A 19 -6.01 -5.31 45.93
C THR A 19 -5.23 -6.28 45.04
N PRO A 20 -4.82 -5.91 43.82
CA PRO A 20 -3.84 -6.70 43.09
C PRO A 20 -2.51 -6.61 43.84
N VAL A 21 -1.82 -7.75 43.89
CA VAL A 21 -0.49 -7.91 44.47
C VAL A 21 0.49 -7.05 43.66
N LEU A 22 0.73 -5.82 44.13
CA LEU A 22 1.84 -4.98 43.72
C LEU A 22 3.07 -5.37 44.54
N SER A 23 3.72 -6.46 44.13
CA SER A 23 5.14 -6.74 44.39
C SER A 23 5.54 -8.04 43.69
N GLY A 24 6.21 -7.94 42.53
CA GLY A 24 6.97 -9.06 41.96
C GLY A 24 6.73 -9.43 40.49
N LEU A 25 5.89 -8.71 39.74
CA LEU A 25 5.84 -8.87 38.28
C LEU A 25 6.84 -7.88 37.67
N ASN A 26 7.98 -8.41 37.20
CA ASN A 26 8.89 -7.66 36.34
C ASN A 26 8.08 -7.09 35.17
N ALA A 27 8.39 -5.84 34.79
CA ALA A 27 7.90 -5.25 33.55
C ALA A 27 7.98 -6.28 32.42
N ALA A 28 6.87 -6.52 31.73
CA ALA A 28 6.91 -7.29 30.50
C ALA A 28 7.70 -6.45 29.50
N ASN A 29 8.99 -6.74 29.39
CA ASN A 29 9.94 -5.89 28.70
C ASN A 29 9.65 -5.91 27.19
N CYS A 30 9.62 -4.73 26.57
CA CYS A 30 9.73 -4.56 25.12
C CYS A 30 10.96 -5.32 24.57
N TYR A 31 11.01 -5.56 23.26
CA TYR A 31 12.05 -6.36 22.61
C TYR A 31 13.47 -6.02 23.09
N ASP A 32 14.19 -7.04 23.52
CA ASP A 32 15.60 -7.03 23.89
C ASP A 32 16.33 -7.90 22.87
N SER A 33 17.02 -7.25 21.94
CA SER A 33 17.81 -7.92 20.89
C SER A 33 18.85 -8.91 21.42
N THR A 34 19.20 -8.88 22.72
CA THR A 34 20.12 -9.83 23.35
C THR A 34 19.44 -11.08 23.90
N ALA A 35 18.10 -11.08 24.00
CA ALA A 35 17.31 -12.17 24.57
C ALA A 35 16.52 -12.99 23.51
N TYR A 36 16.26 -12.42 22.33
CA TYR A 36 15.38 -13.00 21.31
C TYR A 36 16.14 -13.53 20.09
N ILE A 37 15.49 -14.45 19.35
CA ILE A 37 16.07 -14.95 18.09
C ILE A 37 16.07 -13.86 17.01
N LYS A 38 16.94 -14.03 16.01
CA LYS A 38 17.00 -13.16 14.83
C LYS A 38 16.59 -13.98 13.61
N THR A 39 15.56 -13.52 12.91
CA THR A 39 15.06 -14.17 11.69
C THR A 39 16.03 -14.00 10.52
N ASP A 40 16.18 -15.03 9.70
CA ASP A 40 17.01 -15.03 8.48
C ASP A 40 16.21 -15.51 7.26
N ILE A 41 15.26 -14.67 6.82
CA ILE A 41 14.32 -14.98 5.73
C ILE A 41 15.08 -15.26 4.42
N ASN A 42 14.70 -16.33 3.72
CA ASN A 42 15.36 -16.85 2.52
C ASN A 42 16.82 -17.32 2.71
N SER A 43 17.12 -17.89 3.86
CA SER A 43 18.39 -18.55 4.15
C SER A 43 18.42 -19.99 3.62
N GLY A 44 19.63 -20.52 3.42
CA GLY A 44 19.81 -21.91 2.98
C GLY A 44 19.59 -22.16 1.48
N ASN A 45 19.59 -21.12 0.64
CA ASN A 45 19.28 -21.19 -0.81
C ASN A 45 17.96 -21.93 -1.10
N PRO A 46 16.82 -21.40 -0.62
CA PRO A 46 15.53 -22.06 -0.77
C PRO A 46 15.18 -22.33 -2.23
N SER A 47 14.58 -23.49 -2.47
CA SER A 47 13.99 -23.86 -3.76
C SER A 47 12.73 -23.04 -4.08
N TYR A 48 12.06 -22.49 -3.06
CA TYR A 48 10.85 -21.71 -3.20
C TYR A 48 10.90 -20.48 -2.27
N PRO A 49 11.72 -19.47 -2.59
CA PRO A 49 11.97 -18.32 -1.72
C PRO A 49 10.69 -17.52 -1.44
N PHE A 50 10.63 -16.83 -0.32
CA PHE A 50 9.57 -15.88 0.00
C PHE A 50 9.89 -14.46 -0.51
N PRO A 51 8.93 -13.68 -1.04
CA PRO A 51 7.55 -14.04 -1.39
C PRO A 51 7.44 -14.61 -2.81
N GLN A 52 6.23 -15.03 -3.20
CA GLN A 52 5.89 -15.57 -4.52
C GLN A 52 4.79 -14.81 -5.25
N PHE A 53 3.73 -14.32 -4.57
CA PHE A 53 2.61 -13.64 -5.22
C PHE A 53 2.03 -14.44 -6.40
N LEU A 54 1.37 -15.56 -6.09
CA LEU A 54 0.75 -16.46 -7.06
C LEU A 54 -0.73 -16.68 -6.73
N GLU A 55 -1.56 -16.77 -7.78
CA GLU A 55 -2.95 -17.19 -7.62
C GLU A 55 -3.03 -18.69 -7.26
N TYR A 56 -4.06 -19.05 -6.51
CA TYR A 56 -4.31 -20.44 -6.12
C TYR A 56 -4.88 -21.26 -7.28
N LYS A 57 -4.51 -22.54 -7.36
CA LYS A 57 -4.92 -23.44 -8.45
C LYS A 57 -6.40 -23.81 -8.43
N GLY A 58 -6.98 -23.90 -7.24
CA GLY A 58 -8.39 -24.23 -7.07
C GLY A 58 -9.34 -23.10 -7.48
N GLY A 59 -8.84 -21.86 -7.55
CA GLY A 59 -9.58 -20.69 -8.01
C GLY A 59 -9.56 -19.56 -6.99
N GLY A 60 -10.46 -18.59 -7.19
CA GLY A 60 -10.52 -17.37 -6.38
C GLY A 60 -9.70 -16.22 -6.97
N LYS A 61 -9.52 -15.17 -6.16
CA LYS A 61 -8.65 -14.02 -6.47
C LYS A 61 -7.77 -13.69 -5.28
N THR A 62 -6.51 -13.33 -5.54
CA THR A 62 -5.58 -12.81 -4.53
C THR A 62 -5.05 -11.42 -4.87
N LEU A 63 -4.50 -10.72 -3.88
CA LEU A 63 -3.80 -9.45 -4.09
C LEU A 63 -2.50 -9.61 -4.86
N ALA A 64 -2.09 -10.83 -5.21
CA ALA A 64 -0.96 -11.04 -6.11
C ALA A 64 -1.23 -10.44 -7.49
N LYS A 65 -2.41 -10.71 -8.07
CA LYS A 65 -2.80 -10.19 -9.38
C LYS A 65 -3.75 -9.00 -9.28
N TYR A 66 -4.61 -9.01 -8.27
CA TYR A 66 -5.66 -8.01 -8.07
C TYR A 66 -5.29 -7.09 -6.92
N ASN A 67 -4.10 -6.48 -7.00
CA ASN A 67 -3.65 -5.50 -6.00
C ASN A 67 -4.70 -4.41 -5.82
N ALA A 68 -5.08 -4.17 -4.57
CA ALA A 68 -5.90 -3.01 -4.23
C ALA A 68 -5.11 -1.72 -4.41
N GLU A 69 -5.83 -0.60 -4.48
CA GLU A 69 -5.21 0.71 -4.62
C GLU A 69 -4.15 0.97 -3.54
N GLY A 70 -2.94 1.34 -3.97
CA GLY A 70 -1.81 1.62 -3.08
C GLY A 70 -1.21 0.40 -2.36
N VAL A 71 -1.81 -0.79 -2.47
CA VAL A 71 -1.31 -2.03 -1.83
C VAL A 71 -0.40 -2.79 -2.80
N THR A 72 0.86 -2.37 -2.87
CA THR A 72 1.86 -2.90 -3.82
C THR A 72 2.49 -4.22 -3.33
N HIS A 73 3.13 -4.99 -4.22
CA HIS A 73 3.91 -6.16 -3.80
C HIS A 73 5.06 -5.80 -2.85
N ALA A 74 5.69 -4.65 -3.04
CA ALA A 74 6.74 -4.16 -2.16
C ALA A 74 6.21 -3.86 -0.76
N ASP A 75 5.02 -3.25 -0.66
CA ASP A 75 4.36 -2.99 0.61
C ASP A 75 3.96 -4.30 1.31
N MET A 76 3.28 -5.20 0.59
CA MET A 76 2.89 -6.50 1.14
C MET A 76 4.09 -7.33 1.61
N GLU A 77 5.16 -7.38 0.83
CA GLU A 77 6.39 -8.07 1.20
C GLU A 77 7.00 -7.49 2.48
N LYS A 78 7.05 -6.15 2.59
CA LYS A 78 7.56 -5.48 3.79
C LYS A 78 6.72 -5.84 5.00
N THR A 79 5.40 -5.69 4.92
CA THR A 79 4.50 -5.95 6.06
C THR A 79 4.54 -7.41 6.52
N MET A 80 4.56 -8.38 5.60
CA MET A 80 4.65 -9.80 5.97
C MET A 80 6.01 -10.15 6.61
N ARG A 81 7.13 -9.59 6.11
CA ARG A 81 8.46 -9.79 6.71
C ARG A 81 8.51 -9.21 8.13
N GLU A 82 7.96 -8.01 8.33
CA GLU A 82 7.85 -7.39 9.66
C GLU A 82 6.97 -8.25 10.59
N ALA A 83 5.84 -8.77 10.10
CA ALA A 83 4.95 -9.62 10.88
C ALA A 83 5.63 -10.91 11.38
N TYR A 84 6.36 -11.60 10.51
CA TYR A 84 7.13 -12.80 10.89
C TYR A 84 8.23 -12.46 11.91
N GLN A 85 8.98 -11.38 11.69
CA GLN A 85 9.99 -10.93 12.65
C GLN A 85 9.36 -10.68 14.02
N ILE A 86 8.26 -9.95 14.09
CA ILE A 86 7.56 -9.63 15.34
C ILE A 86 7.01 -10.89 16.03
N MET A 87 6.43 -11.81 15.26
CA MET A 87 5.96 -13.10 15.75
C MET A 87 7.11 -13.91 16.39
N SER A 88 8.32 -13.81 15.85
CA SER A 88 9.50 -14.52 16.35
C SER A 88 10.00 -14.02 17.71
N HIS A 89 9.64 -12.81 18.14
CA HIS A 89 10.09 -12.22 19.42
C HIS A 89 9.57 -12.96 20.66
N ARG A 90 8.68 -13.94 20.52
CA ARG A 90 8.30 -14.84 21.63
C ARG A 90 9.29 -16.01 21.84
N ALA A 91 10.22 -16.20 20.90
CA ALA A 91 11.22 -17.26 20.92
C ALA A 91 12.61 -16.75 21.36
N ARG A 92 13.35 -17.62 22.04
CA ARG A 92 14.68 -17.37 22.59
C ARG A 92 15.62 -18.54 22.29
N TYR A 93 16.92 -18.26 22.35
CA TYR A 93 17.93 -19.31 22.41
C TYR A 93 17.96 -19.96 23.80
N THR A 94 18.19 -21.27 23.86
CA THR A 94 18.37 -22.00 25.14
C THR A 94 19.78 -21.87 25.69
N GLY A 95 20.74 -21.48 24.85
CA GLY A 95 22.18 -21.52 25.14
C GLY A 95 22.82 -22.88 24.83
N LYS A 96 22.04 -23.89 24.43
CA LYS A 96 22.54 -25.17 23.93
C LYS A 96 22.75 -25.11 22.41
N GLU A 97 23.80 -25.76 21.94
CA GLU A 97 24.13 -25.87 20.51
C GLU A 97 24.55 -27.30 20.17
N VAL A 98 24.07 -27.82 19.05
CA VAL A 98 24.46 -29.14 18.51
C VAL A 98 24.82 -29.00 17.05
N SER A 99 26.00 -29.47 16.67
CA SER A 99 26.50 -29.40 15.28
C SER A 99 26.38 -28.01 14.63
N GLY A 100 26.56 -26.93 15.42
CA GLY A 100 26.47 -25.55 14.96
C GLY A 100 25.05 -24.97 14.89
N VAL A 101 24.03 -25.70 15.33
CA VAL A 101 22.63 -25.25 15.43
C VAL A 101 22.31 -24.87 16.88
N PRO A 102 22.06 -23.59 17.17
CA PRO A 102 21.57 -23.15 18.48
C PRO A 102 20.11 -23.59 18.68
N TYR A 103 19.79 -24.20 19.81
CA TYR A 103 18.43 -24.63 20.12
C TYR A 103 17.54 -23.43 20.45
N VAL A 104 16.32 -23.45 19.90
CA VAL A 104 15.32 -22.39 20.04
C VAL A 104 14.10 -22.94 20.78
N THR A 105 13.58 -22.15 21.71
CA THR A 105 12.32 -22.46 22.42
C THR A 105 11.57 -21.19 22.77
N PHE A 106 10.32 -21.31 23.23
CA PHE A 106 9.52 -20.17 23.66
C PHE A 106 9.94 -19.63 25.03
N ASN A 107 9.84 -18.31 25.20
CA ASN A 107 10.10 -17.66 26.47
C ASN A 107 8.88 -17.80 27.41
N SER A 108 9.04 -18.55 28.51
CA SER A 108 7.97 -18.80 29.48
C SER A 108 7.59 -17.58 30.32
N SER A 109 8.43 -16.52 30.37
CA SER A 109 8.17 -15.29 31.12
C SER A 109 7.60 -14.14 30.28
N ALA A 110 7.58 -14.28 28.95
CA ALA A 110 7.04 -13.26 28.03
C ALA A 110 5.52 -13.35 27.82
N VAL A 111 4.88 -14.42 28.29
CA VAL A 111 3.44 -14.67 28.12
C VAL A 111 2.83 -14.89 29.51
N GLY A 112 1.98 -13.96 29.95
CA GLY A 112 1.38 -13.98 31.29
C GLY A 112 0.73 -15.34 31.60
N SER A 113 0.94 -15.83 32.82
CA SER A 113 0.79 -17.24 33.21
C SER A 113 -0.61 -17.85 33.17
N ASN A 114 -1.65 -17.20 32.63
CA ASN A 114 -3.03 -17.59 32.98
C ASN A 114 -4.02 -17.89 31.84
N VAL A 115 -3.72 -17.75 30.54
CA VAL A 115 -4.73 -18.20 29.54
C VAL A 115 -4.20 -18.83 28.24
N PHE A 116 -3.02 -18.50 27.71
CA PHE A 116 -2.57 -19.06 26.42
C PHE A 116 -1.05 -19.25 26.37
N SER A 117 -0.58 -20.49 26.55
CA SER A 117 0.86 -20.83 26.54
C SER A 117 1.27 -21.43 25.19
N PRO A 118 2.36 -20.97 24.55
CA PRO A 118 2.86 -21.54 23.30
C PRO A 118 3.52 -22.93 23.49
N GLN A 119 3.42 -23.54 24.67
CA GLN A 119 4.11 -24.80 24.99
C GLN A 119 3.34 -26.06 24.55
N CYS A 120 2.16 -25.92 23.93
CA CYS A 120 1.49 -27.03 23.24
C CYS A 120 1.98 -27.14 21.78
N THR A 121 1.64 -28.23 21.10
CA THR A 121 2.09 -28.52 19.73
C THR A 121 1.65 -27.47 18.73
N GLU A 122 0.51 -26.81 18.95
CA GLU A 122 0.04 -25.66 18.15
C GLU A 122 1.10 -24.56 18.05
N GLY A 123 1.73 -24.21 19.18
CA GLY A 123 2.66 -23.08 19.22
C GLY A 123 3.94 -23.39 18.48
N ASP A 124 4.42 -24.63 18.63
CA ASP A 124 5.54 -25.20 17.89
C ASP A 124 5.22 -25.24 16.39
N GLY A 125 4.06 -25.78 16.03
CA GLY A 125 3.57 -25.91 14.65
C GLY A 125 3.47 -24.57 13.94
N TYR A 126 2.77 -23.59 14.52
CA TYR A 126 2.65 -22.25 13.93
C TYR A 126 4.01 -21.59 13.68
N MET A 127 4.97 -21.74 14.60
CA MET A 127 6.30 -21.13 14.44
C MET A 127 7.17 -21.88 13.43
N LEU A 128 7.15 -23.22 13.42
CA LEU A 128 7.85 -24.02 12.41
C LEU A 128 7.29 -23.76 11.02
N LEU A 129 5.95 -23.72 10.89
CA LEU A 129 5.27 -23.46 9.64
C LEU A 129 5.62 -22.06 9.10
N ALA A 130 5.59 -21.04 9.96
CA ALA A 130 6.06 -19.70 9.61
C ALA A 130 7.53 -19.73 9.15
N ALA A 131 8.44 -20.32 9.91
CA ALA A 131 9.86 -20.39 9.54
C ALA A 131 10.08 -21.12 8.20
N ALA A 132 9.32 -22.17 7.91
CA ALA A 132 9.39 -22.91 6.65
C ALA A 132 8.87 -22.10 5.45
N ILE A 133 7.73 -21.40 5.61
CA ILE A 133 7.14 -20.54 4.57
C ILE A 133 8.04 -19.34 4.24
N PHE A 134 8.58 -18.67 5.27
CA PHE A 134 9.54 -17.57 5.11
C PHE A 134 10.96 -18.04 4.76
N ALA A 135 11.17 -19.35 4.60
CA ALA A 135 12.48 -19.94 4.31
C ALA A 135 13.59 -19.47 5.27
N ASP A 136 13.31 -19.48 6.57
CA ASP A 136 14.24 -19.16 7.66
C ASP A 136 14.84 -20.45 8.25
N GLN A 137 15.88 -20.95 7.58
CA GLN A 137 16.52 -22.23 7.90
C GLN A 137 17.10 -22.28 9.33
N PRO A 138 17.83 -21.26 9.83
CA PRO A 138 18.36 -21.28 11.19
C PRO A 138 17.27 -21.39 12.26
N THR A 139 16.19 -20.60 12.12
CA THR A 139 15.07 -20.63 13.08
C THR A 139 14.36 -21.98 13.05
N PHE A 140 14.08 -22.51 11.85
CA PHE A 140 13.46 -23.82 11.67
C PHE A 140 14.31 -24.93 12.33
N ASN A 141 15.60 -25.00 12.00
CA ASN A 141 16.52 -26.01 12.52
C ASN A 141 16.60 -25.96 14.04
N GLY A 142 16.80 -24.77 14.60
CA GLY A 142 16.95 -24.59 16.05
C GLY A 142 15.70 -24.98 16.83
N LEU A 143 14.51 -24.68 16.30
CA LEU A 143 13.25 -25.02 16.94
C LEU A 143 12.94 -26.52 16.81
N TRP A 144 13.10 -27.09 15.61
CA TRP A 144 12.88 -28.53 15.39
C TRP A 144 13.78 -29.38 16.27
N MET A 145 15.09 -29.10 16.32
CA MET A 145 16.02 -29.88 17.14
C MET A 145 15.66 -29.84 18.63
N TRP A 146 15.15 -28.70 19.10
CA TRP A 146 14.65 -28.61 20.47
C TRP A 146 13.38 -29.44 20.69
N ILE A 147 12.38 -29.33 19.81
CA ILE A 147 11.13 -30.10 19.88
C ILE A 147 11.44 -31.59 19.86
N HIS A 148 12.25 -32.04 18.90
CA HIS A 148 12.64 -33.43 18.75
C HIS A 148 13.26 -34.00 20.03
N ASP A 149 14.26 -33.31 20.59
CA ASP A 149 15.03 -33.85 21.69
C ASP A 149 14.36 -33.72 23.06
N TYR A 150 13.45 -32.77 23.22
CA TYR A 150 12.84 -32.45 24.52
C TYR A 150 11.34 -32.73 24.61
N LYS A 151 10.67 -33.01 23.49
CA LYS A 151 9.21 -33.20 23.46
C LYS A 151 8.73 -34.49 22.81
N ILE A 152 9.47 -35.10 21.88
CA ILE A 152 8.98 -36.28 21.15
C ILE A 152 9.35 -37.57 21.90
N PRO A 153 8.38 -38.34 22.45
CA PRO A 153 8.69 -39.58 23.15
C PRO A 153 9.18 -40.69 22.22
N ARG A 154 10.03 -41.55 22.77
CA ARG A 154 10.56 -42.78 22.17
C ARG A 154 11.40 -42.58 20.90
N VAL A 155 12.01 -41.40 20.76
CA VAL A 155 13.05 -41.13 19.76
C VAL A 155 14.40 -40.95 20.43
N GLU A 156 15.48 -41.31 19.71
CA GLU A 156 16.85 -41.06 20.14
C GLU A 156 17.19 -39.59 19.95
N ARG A 157 17.64 -38.92 21.01
CA ARG A 157 17.94 -37.48 20.96
C ARG A 157 19.17 -37.21 20.10
N TYR A 158 19.11 -36.19 19.27
CA TYR A 158 20.23 -35.77 18.42
C TYR A 158 21.46 -35.36 19.23
N TYR A 159 21.28 -34.84 20.45
CA TYR A 159 22.41 -34.28 21.19
C TYR A 159 23.20 -35.30 22.04
N ASP A 160 22.60 -36.41 22.48
CA ASP A 160 23.27 -37.42 23.34
C ASP A 160 22.94 -38.88 23.03
N GLY A 161 22.02 -39.16 22.10
CA GLY A 161 21.62 -40.51 21.72
C GLY A 161 20.75 -41.24 22.75
N ASP A 162 20.38 -40.60 23.86
CA ASP A 162 19.44 -41.20 24.81
C ASP A 162 18.02 -41.21 24.23
N VAL A 163 17.22 -42.22 24.59
CA VAL A 163 15.80 -42.27 24.20
C VAL A 163 14.98 -41.40 25.14
N PHE A 164 14.28 -40.39 24.62
CA PHE A 164 13.39 -39.55 25.44
C PHE A 164 12.13 -40.33 25.83
N LEU A 165 11.80 -40.40 27.12
CA LEU A 165 10.60 -41.10 27.64
C LEU A 165 10.35 -42.49 27.03
N PRO A 166 11.25 -43.48 27.23
CA PRO A 166 11.15 -44.81 26.62
C PRO A 166 9.88 -45.58 27.02
N ASP A 167 9.33 -45.29 28.20
CA ASP A 167 8.15 -45.94 28.77
C ASP A 167 6.83 -45.19 28.46
N TYR A 168 6.83 -44.28 27.48
CA TYR A 168 5.62 -43.55 27.09
C TYR A 168 4.52 -44.50 26.58
N LYS A 169 3.32 -44.34 27.13
CA LYS A 169 2.22 -45.32 27.02
C LYS A 169 1.26 -45.09 25.85
N TYR A 170 1.28 -43.90 25.25
CA TYR A 170 0.44 -43.55 24.09
C TYR A 170 1.25 -43.64 22.78
N SER A 171 0.62 -43.30 21.65
CA SER A 171 1.31 -43.38 20.35
C SER A 171 2.58 -42.49 20.35
N PRO A 172 3.76 -43.06 20.03
CA PRO A 172 5.02 -42.30 20.00
C PRO A 172 5.15 -41.45 18.73
N GLY A 173 6.21 -40.64 18.66
CA GLY A 173 6.56 -39.89 17.45
C GLY A 173 5.89 -38.52 17.32
N LEU A 174 4.98 -38.16 18.23
CA LEU A 174 4.35 -36.84 18.32
C LEU A 174 4.79 -36.10 19.60
N PRO A 175 4.91 -34.75 19.59
CA PRO A 175 5.46 -33.97 20.69
C PRO A 175 4.46 -33.81 21.84
N LEU A 176 4.96 -33.82 23.07
CA LEU A 176 4.15 -33.59 24.27
C LEU A 176 3.79 -32.12 24.48
N CYS A 177 2.53 -31.80 24.76
CA CYS A 177 2.14 -30.47 25.22
C CYS A 177 2.68 -30.16 26.63
N TYR A 178 2.88 -28.87 26.91
CA TYR A 178 3.30 -28.29 28.20
C TYR A 178 4.61 -28.85 28.78
N THR A 179 5.45 -29.42 27.93
CA THR A 179 6.79 -29.92 28.25
C THR A 179 7.85 -28.86 27.93
N ASN A 180 8.81 -28.67 28.84
CA ASN A 180 9.94 -27.76 28.67
C ASN A 180 11.22 -28.28 29.35
N GLU A 181 12.30 -27.50 29.29
CA GLU A 181 13.64 -27.87 29.80
C GLU A 181 13.69 -28.29 31.28
N THR A 182 12.68 -27.92 32.07
CA THR A 182 12.62 -28.17 33.53
C THR A 182 11.39 -28.96 33.97
N LYS A 183 10.40 -29.14 33.09
CA LYS A 183 9.13 -29.81 33.39
C LYS A 183 8.77 -30.77 32.27
N ILE A 184 8.67 -32.05 32.61
CA ILE A 184 8.23 -33.12 31.71
C ILE A 184 6.96 -33.73 32.31
N ASP A 185 5.87 -33.77 31.54
CA ASP A 185 4.64 -34.48 31.92
C ASP A 185 4.45 -35.72 31.04
N SER A 186 4.89 -36.87 31.55
CA SER A 186 4.82 -38.15 30.83
C SER A 186 3.39 -38.69 30.64
N ASN A 187 2.37 -38.01 31.16
CA ASN A 187 0.96 -38.37 30.96
C ASN A 187 0.26 -37.49 29.93
N GLU A 188 0.90 -36.42 29.46
CA GLU A 188 0.34 -35.52 28.46
C GLU A 188 0.43 -36.13 27.05
N GLY A 189 -0.39 -35.62 26.13
CA GLY A 189 -0.35 -35.96 24.71
C GLY A 189 0.02 -34.77 23.84
N SER A 190 -0.20 -34.92 22.54
CA SER A 190 -0.16 -33.84 21.55
C SER A 190 -1.57 -33.28 21.28
N ALA A 191 -1.65 -32.20 20.50
CA ALA A 191 -2.89 -31.71 19.91
C ALA A 191 -2.79 -31.77 18.38
N THR A 192 -3.76 -32.41 17.73
CA THR A 192 -3.72 -32.76 16.30
C THR A 192 -3.50 -31.55 15.40
N ASP A 193 -4.19 -30.45 15.64
CA ASP A 193 -4.08 -29.26 14.81
C ASP A 193 -2.65 -28.67 14.83
N GLY A 194 -1.98 -28.73 15.98
CA GLY A 194 -0.56 -28.41 16.10
C GLY A 194 0.36 -29.44 15.45
N ASP A 195 0.03 -30.73 15.57
CA ASP A 195 0.78 -31.79 14.91
C ASP A 195 0.74 -31.62 13.39
N GLU A 196 -0.44 -31.29 12.83
CA GLU A 196 -0.63 -31.06 11.40
C GLU A 196 0.27 -29.96 10.87
N ASP A 197 0.40 -28.87 11.62
CA ASP A 197 1.25 -27.74 11.25
C ASP A 197 2.73 -28.10 11.32
N ILE A 198 3.15 -28.92 12.29
CA ILE A 198 4.52 -29.47 12.34
C ILE A 198 4.78 -30.38 11.13
N ALA A 199 3.85 -31.29 10.83
CA ALA A 199 3.95 -32.21 9.70
C ALA A 199 4.07 -31.45 8.37
N LEU A 200 3.24 -30.43 8.16
CA LEU A 200 3.30 -29.56 6.99
C LEU A 200 4.62 -28.79 6.94
N ALA A 201 5.07 -28.24 8.08
CA ALA A 201 6.32 -27.49 8.15
C ALA A 201 7.55 -28.35 7.81
N LEU A 202 7.59 -29.61 8.27
CA LEU A 202 8.62 -30.58 7.92
C LEU A 202 8.64 -30.89 6.41
N LEU A 203 7.46 -31.10 5.81
CA LEU A 203 7.34 -31.31 4.38
C LEU A 203 7.81 -30.08 3.60
N ILE A 204 7.40 -28.87 4.01
CA ILE A 204 7.84 -27.61 3.39
C ILE A 204 9.36 -27.45 3.53
N ALA A 205 9.94 -27.76 4.69
CA ALA A 205 11.39 -27.68 4.90
C ALA A 205 12.15 -28.58 3.92
N TYR A 206 11.68 -29.81 3.70
CA TYR A 206 12.22 -30.70 2.66
C TYR A 206 12.08 -30.07 1.27
N LYS A 207 10.92 -29.50 0.93
CA LYS A 207 10.72 -28.82 -0.36
C LYS A 207 11.60 -27.58 -0.53
N GLN A 208 11.91 -26.86 0.54
CA GLN A 208 12.76 -25.68 0.52
C GLN A 208 14.24 -26.04 0.37
N TRP A 209 14.75 -26.92 1.21
CA TRP A 209 16.19 -27.11 1.42
C TRP A 209 16.73 -28.47 0.95
N GLY A 210 15.85 -29.36 0.47
CA GLY A 210 16.20 -30.71 0.05
C GLY A 210 16.33 -31.67 1.23
N ASP A 211 17.09 -32.75 1.04
CA ASP A 211 17.13 -33.87 1.99
C ASP A 211 17.96 -33.55 3.25
N THR A 212 19.21 -33.13 3.10
CA THR A 212 20.13 -32.94 4.22
C THR A 212 19.88 -31.61 4.94
N MET A 213 19.75 -31.66 6.27
CA MET A 213 19.74 -30.47 7.11
C MET A 213 21.09 -29.76 7.06
N MET A 214 21.07 -28.51 6.61
CA MET A 214 22.26 -27.67 6.49
C MET A 214 22.19 -26.52 7.49
N GLN A 215 23.34 -26.18 8.08
CA GLN A 215 23.50 -24.97 8.90
C GLN A 215 24.83 -24.32 8.51
N ASN A 216 24.82 -23.03 8.15
CA ASN A 216 26.02 -22.28 7.77
C ASN A 216 26.87 -23.01 6.69
N GLY A 217 26.21 -23.67 5.73
CA GLY A 217 26.86 -24.40 4.64
C GLY A 217 27.48 -25.75 5.01
N LYS A 218 27.21 -26.28 6.22
CA LYS A 218 27.67 -27.60 6.66
C LYS A 218 26.48 -28.52 6.99
N PRO A 219 26.58 -29.84 6.74
CA PRO A 219 25.59 -30.80 7.21
C PRO A 219 25.52 -30.79 8.75
N VAL A 220 24.29 -30.78 9.27
CA VAL A 220 24.02 -30.97 10.70
C VAL A 220 24.01 -32.48 10.98
N THR A 221 24.69 -32.92 12.03
CA THR A 221 24.77 -34.34 12.41
C THR A 221 24.18 -34.62 13.79
N ASP A 222 23.64 -35.81 13.96
CA ASP A 222 23.26 -36.37 15.26
C ASP A 222 24.48 -36.71 16.14
N PHE A 223 24.23 -37.23 17.34
CA PHE A 223 25.24 -37.64 18.32
C PHE A 223 26.21 -38.70 17.79
N ASN A 224 25.74 -39.57 16.89
CA ASN A 224 26.52 -40.62 16.26
C ASN A 224 27.31 -40.13 15.03
N GLY A 225 27.15 -38.85 14.66
CA GLY A 225 27.80 -38.24 13.49
C GLY A 225 27.07 -38.50 12.17
N ASN A 226 25.84 -39.02 12.19
CA ASN A 226 25.03 -39.21 10.99
C ASN A 226 24.36 -37.88 10.59
N PRO A 227 24.35 -37.52 9.30
CA PRO A 227 23.61 -36.34 8.83
C PRO A 227 22.11 -36.46 9.13
N ILE A 228 21.52 -35.37 9.62
CA ILE A 228 20.09 -35.31 9.88
C ILE A 228 19.35 -34.93 8.57
N SER A 229 18.22 -35.61 8.28
CA SER A 229 17.48 -35.49 7.02
C SER A 229 16.07 -34.91 7.24
N TYR A 230 15.72 -33.82 6.53
CA TYR A 230 14.36 -33.28 6.53
C TYR A 230 13.36 -34.28 5.92
N ARG A 231 13.77 -35.03 4.90
CA ARG A 231 12.94 -36.05 4.25
C ARG A 231 12.56 -37.16 5.23
N GLN A 232 13.54 -37.63 6.01
CA GLN A 232 13.33 -38.65 7.04
C GLN A 232 12.47 -38.11 8.19
N MET A 233 12.69 -36.86 8.63
CA MET A 233 11.81 -36.22 9.62
C MET A 233 10.35 -36.21 9.16
N ALA A 234 10.10 -35.72 7.94
CA ALA A 234 8.74 -35.67 7.39
C ALA A 234 8.13 -37.08 7.31
N LYS A 235 8.89 -38.07 6.83
CA LYS A 235 8.42 -39.47 6.76
C LYS A 235 8.05 -40.03 8.13
N ASP A 236 8.94 -39.93 9.11
CA ASP A 236 8.74 -40.51 10.44
C ASP A 236 7.56 -39.85 11.13
N TYR A 237 7.44 -38.53 11.01
CA TYR A 237 6.34 -37.76 11.58
C TYR A 237 5.01 -38.10 10.90
N LEU A 238 4.97 -38.14 9.57
CA LEU A 238 3.77 -38.55 8.82
C LEU A 238 3.40 -40.02 9.06
N SER A 239 4.34 -40.88 9.41
CA SER A 239 4.04 -42.24 9.82
C SER A 239 3.33 -42.25 11.18
N ALA A 240 3.81 -41.46 12.14
CA ALA A 240 3.24 -41.38 13.50
C ALA A 240 1.76 -40.95 13.55
N PHE A 241 1.29 -40.18 12.56
CA PHE A 241 -0.10 -39.75 12.42
C PHE A 241 -1.08 -40.90 12.23
N VAL A 242 -0.72 -41.88 11.40
CA VAL A 242 -1.66 -42.86 10.85
C VAL A 242 -1.26 -44.30 11.18
N ASP A 243 -0.01 -44.55 11.56
CA ASP A 243 0.44 -45.87 11.95
C ASP A 243 -0.25 -46.33 13.23
N THR A 244 -0.51 -47.64 13.31
CA THR A 244 -1.16 -48.22 14.47
C THR A 244 -0.15 -48.63 15.53
N PHE A 245 -0.39 -48.20 16.76
CA PHE A 245 0.41 -48.53 17.93
C PHE A 245 -0.41 -49.33 18.94
N MET A 246 0.13 -50.44 19.45
CA MET A 246 -0.50 -51.21 20.53
C MET A 246 -0.30 -50.50 21.86
N TYR A 247 -1.39 -50.02 22.47
CA TYR A 247 -1.37 -49.50 23.82
C TYR A 247 -0.92 -50.59 24.81
N THR A 248 0.13 -50.30 25.55
CA THR A 248 0.63 -51.19 26.61
C THR A 248 0.82 -50.45 27.92
N SER A 249 0.39 -51.07 29.02
CA SER A 249 0.65 -50.57 30.37
C SER A 249 1.08 -51.71 31.28
N ASN A 250 1.83 -51.38 32.34
CA ASN A 250 2.22 -52.36 33.34
C ASN A 250 1.11 -52.52 34.38
N ASN A 251 0.65 -53.75 34.58
CA ASN A 251 -0.22 -54.10 35.70
C ASN A 251 0.55 -54.00 37.02
N VAL A 252 -0.18 -53.93 38.13
CA VAL A 252 0.38 -53.89 39.51
C VAL A 252 1.27 -55.11 39.80
N ASP A 253 1.04 -56.23 39.11
CA ASP A 253 1.82 -57.47 39.24
C ASP A 253 3.04 -57.56 38.31
N GLY A 254 3.31 -56.52 37.50
CA GLY A 254 4.41 -56.45 36.54
C GLY A 254 4.13 -57.12 35.18
N SER A 255 2.92 -57.65 34.94
CA SER A 255 2.51 -58.13 33.61
C SER A 255 2.14 -56.98 32.66
N ILE A 256 2.34 -57.16 31.35
CA ILE A 256 1.97 -56.15 30.34
C ILE A 256 0.51 -56.34 29.96
N TYR A 257 -0.31 -55.34 30.27
CA TYR A 257 -1.66 -55.21 29.73
C TYR A 257 -1.61 -54.69 28.29
N LYS A 258 -2.41 -55.29 27.41
CA LYS A 258 -2.56 -54.87 26.01
C LYS A 258 -3.96 -54.29 25.82
N GLY A 259 -4.04 -52.98 25.64
CA GLY A 259 -5.30 -52.23 25.59
C GLY A 259 -5.97 -52.15 24.23
N GLY A 260 -5.30 -52.65 23.18
CA GLY A 260 -5.72 -52.54 21.78
C GLY A 260 -4.86 -51.55 21.00
N HIS A 261 -5.12 -51.41 19.70
CA HIS A 261 -4.37 -50.53 18.82
C HIS A 261 -5.05 -49.16 18.72
N SER A 262 -4.29 -48.09 18.84
CA SER A 262 -4.67 -46.73 18.45
C SER A 262 -3.87 -46.31 17.23
N SER A 263 -4.30 -45.27 16.53
CA SER A 263 -3.46 -44.50 15.62
C SER A 263 -3.01 -43.18 16.29
N GLY A 264 -2.33 -42.31 15.56
CA GLY A 264 -2.02 -40.95 16.03
C GLY A 264 -3.25 -40.05 15.90
N ASP A 265 -3.27 -39.25 14.83
CA ASP A 265 -4.20 -38.13 14.61
C ASP A 265 -5.36 -38.43 13.65
N ILE A 266 -5.27 -39.52 12.88
CA ILE A 266 -6.39 -40.03 12.07
C ILE A 266 -6.74 -41.42 12.57
N GLY A 267 -7.95 -41.57 13.11
CA GLY A 267 -8.50 -42.79 13.68
C GLY A 267 -8.53 -43.93 12.68
N ILE A 268 -8.57 -45.18 13.16
CA ILE A 268 -8.73 -46.35 12.29
C ILE A 268 -10.10 -46.31 11.60
N ASP A 269 -11.09 -45.69 12.23
CA ASP A 269 -12.38 -45.36 11.66
C ASP A 269 -12.33 -44.26 10.58
N GLY A 270 -11.18 -43.60 10.38
CA GLY A 270 -10.93 -42.64 9.30
C GLY A 270 -11.30 -41.20 9.63
N TYR A 271 -11.77 -40.91 10.85
CA TYR A 271 -12.00 -39.55 11.34
C TYR A 271 -10.78 -39.00 12.08
N VAL A 272 -10.65 -37.69 12.11
CA VAL A 272 -9.58 -36.98 12.83
C VAL A 272 -9.80 -37.08 14.34
N THR A 273 -8.75 -37.37 15.10
CA THR A 273 -8.78 -37.55 16.57
C THR A 273 -8.26 -36.29 17.29
N MET A 274 -8.00 -36.40 18.60
CA MET A 274 -7.59 -35.28 19.47
C MET A 274 -6.13 -35.42 19.94
N GLY A 275 -5.21 -35.63 19.02
CA GLY A 275 -3.82 -35.93 19.32
C GLY A 275 -3.59 -37.43 19.53
N ASN A 276 -2.35 -37.77 19.86
CA ASN A 276 -1.90 -39.14 20.08
C ASN A 276 -2.52 -39.88 21.30
N LYS A 277 -3.37 -39.18 22.07
CA LYS A 277 -4.16 -39.69 23.21
C LYS A 277 -5.63 -39.90 22.85
N GLY A 278 -6.09 -39.38 21.72
CA GLY A 278 -7.47 -39.50 21.25
C GLY A 278 -7.87 -40.95 21.00
N GLY A 279 -9.12 -41.30 21.33
CA GLY A 279 -9.74 -42.55 20.90
C GLY A 279 -10.41 -42.39 19.55
N GLU A 280 -11.03 -43.48 19.07
CA GLU A 280 -11.85 -43.47 17.86
C GLU A 280 -13.09 -42.57 18.07
N ILE A 281 -13.57 -41.94 16.99
CA ILE A 281 -14.77 -41.08 17.05
C ILE A 281 -16.04 -41.95 17.10
N THR A 282 -16.00 -43.10 16.45
CA THR A 282 -17.14 -44.00 16.32
C THR A 282 -16.88 -45.37 16.94
N THR A 283 -17.95 -46.11 17.24
CA THR A 283 -17.83 -47.53 17.65
C THR A 283 -17.58 -48.48 16.47
N TRP A 284 -17.46 -48.00 15.23
CA TRP A 284 -17.34 -48.82 14.02
C TRP A 284 -16.24 -49.88 14.14
N ARG A 285 -15.06 -49.48 14.64
CA ARG A 285 -13.94 -50.41 14.83
C ARG A 285 -14.30 -51.56 15.77
N SER A 286 -15.14 -51.36 16.78
CA SER A 286 -15.49 -52.43 17.74
C SER A 286 -16.20 -53.63 17.11
N THR A 287 -16.85 -53.44 15.96
CA THR A 287 -17.65 -54.48 15.28
C THR A 287 -17.05 -54.99 13.97
N GLN A 288 -16.01 -54.31 13.44
CA GLN A 288 -15.43 -54.63 12.14
C GLN A 288 -14.31 -55.67 12.12
N LYS A 289 -14.18 -56.35 10.98
CA LYS A 289 -13.20 -57.43 10.74
C LYS A 289 -12.25 -57.17 9.57
N ASP A 290 -12.36 -56.02 8.92
CA ASP A 290 -11.58 -55.69 7.71
C ASP A 290 -10.08 -55.57 7.98
N TYR A 291 -9.70 -55.30 9.24
CA TYR A 291 -8.31 -55.25 9.70
C TYR A 291 -8.07 -56.25 10.84
N PRO A 292 -7.90 -57.56 10.57
CA PRO A 292 -7.85 -58.59 11.60
C PRO A 292 -6.63 -58.48 12.54
N ASP A 293 -5.56 -57.83 12.11
CA ASP A 293 -4.32 -57.66 12.88
C ASP A 293 -4.33 -56.41 13.77
N ILE A 294 -5.23 -55.46 13.51
CA ILE A 294 -5.44 -54.27 14.31
C ILE A 294 -6.56 -54.61 15.30
N THR A 295 -6.39 -54.45 16.61
CA THR A 295 -7.41 -54.82 17.61
C THR A 295 -8.09 -53.58 18.17
N PRO A 296 -9.42 -53.57 18.40
CA PRO A 296 -10.11 -52.42 18.99
C PRO A 296 -9.48 -51.98 20.31
N ASN A 297 -9.29 -50.68 20.50
CA ASN A 297 -8.82 -50.11 21.76
C ASN A 297 -10.00 -49.95 22.73
N THR A 298 -9.87 -50.48 23.95
CA THR A 298 -10.93 -50.38 24.99
C THR A 298 -10.55 -49.46 26.15
N ILE A 299 -9.40 -48.78 26.05
CA ILE A 299 -8.82 -47.94 27.10
C ILE A 299 -8.99 -46.46 26.79
N LEU A 300 -8.73 -46.08 25.53
CA LEU A 300 -9.04 -44.75 25.03
C LEU A 300 -10.54 -44.73 24.73
N GLY A 301 -11.28 -43.79 25.32
CA GLY A 301 -12.73 -43.72 25.17
C GLY A 301 -13.14 -43.20 23.80
N ASN A 302 -14.40 -43.41 23.40
CA ASN A 302 -14.98 -42.68 22.29
C ASN A 302 -15.12 -41.21 22.70
N HIS A 303 -14.63 -40.31 21.86
CA HIS A 303 -14.61 -38.88 22.14
C HIS A 303 -15.20 -38.12 20.95
N ASN A 304 -15.88 -37.01 21.24
CA ASN A 304 -16.30 -36.03 20.23
C ASN A 304 -15.07 -35.63 19.40
N GLY A 305 -15.21 -35.60 18.08
CA GLY A 305 -14.19 -35.08 17.18
C GLY A 305 -14.13 -33.55 17.23
N TYR A 306 -13.02 -32.98 16.78
CA TYR A 306 -12.79 -31.54 16.78
C TYR A 306 -12.79 -31.04 15.33
N PHE A 307 -13.77 -30.23 14.99
CA PHE A 307 -13.96 -29.79 13.60
C PHE A 307 -12.86 -28.81 13.19
N ASP A 308 -12.47 -27.92 14.11
CA ASP A 308 -11.43 -26.93 13.90
C ASP A 308 -10.01 -27.52 13.91
N TYR A 309 -9.86 -28.84 14.08
CA TYR A 309 -8.59 -29.55 14.00
C TYR A 309 -8.34 -30.20 12.64
N MET A 310 -9.33 -30.24 11.75
CA MET A 310 -9.24 -31.03 10.52
C MET A 310 -8.55 -30.27 9.38
N ALA A 311 -7.40 -30.74 8.87
CA ALA A 311 -6.76 -30.14 7.69
C ALA A 311 -6.80 -31.02 6.42
N PRO A 312 -7.95 -31.17 5.72
CA PRO A 312 -8.05 -31.99 4.51
C PRO A 312 -7.04 -31.58 3.41
N ALA A 313 -6.75 -30.29 3.27
CA ALA A 313 -5.72 -29.80 2.34
C ALA A 313 -4.33 -30.37 2.64
N TYR A 314 -4.00 -30.56 3.92
CA TYR A 314 -2.70 -31.07 4.34
C TYR A 314 -2.65 -32.58 4.14
N TYR A 315 -3.74 -33.28 4.47
CA TYR A 315 -3.84 -34.72 4.26
C TYR A 315 -3.71 -35.10 2.77
N HIS A 316 -4.28 -34.30 1.87
CA HIS A 316 -4.07 -34.45 0.43
C HIS A 316 -2.59 -34.41 0.07
N GLU A 317 -1.89 -33.38 0.55
CA GLU A 317 -0.47 -33.15 0.29
C GLU A 317 0.43 -34.22 0.92
N PHE A 318 0.06 -34.72 2.09
CA PHE A 318 0.76 -35.83 2.76
C PHE A 318 0.61 -37.14 2.00
N ALA A 319 -0.63 -37.52 1.63
CA ALA A 319 -0.91 -38.72 0.86
C ALA A 319 -0.17 -38.70 -0.49
N LYS A 320 -0.23 -37.55 -1.17
CA LYS A 320 0.41 -37.33 -2.46
C LYS A 320 1.92 -37.43 -2.37
N TRP A 321 2.54 -36.77 -1.38
CA TRP A 321 3.99 -36.85 -1.20
C TRP A 321 4.45 -38.28 -0.89
N LEU A 322 3.75 -38.98 0.02
CA LEU A 322 4.06 -40.37 0.36
C LEU A 322 3.98 -41.31 -0.84
N GLU A 323 3.00 -41.09 -1.73
CA GLU A 323 2.82 -41.85 -2.97
C GLU A 323 3.87 -41.51 -4.03
N GLU A 324 4.10 -40.22 -4.30
CA GLU A 324 5.04 -39.76 -5.35
C GLU A 324 6.51 -40.06 -5.01
N GLU A 325 6.88 -39.98 -3.73
CA GLU A 325 8.24 -40.28 -3.26
C GLU A 325 8.46 -41.77 -2.96
N GLY A 326 7.40 -42.59 -2.95
CA GLY A 326 7.48 -44.01 -2.61
C GLY A 326 7.86 -44.27 -1.15
N GLU A 327 7.53 -43.33 -0.26
CA GLU A 327 7.88 -43.40 1.17
C GLU A 327 6.78 -43.98 2.04
N GLY A 328 5.52 -43.95 1.58
CA GLY A 328 4.37 -44.45 2.33
C GLY A 328 3.98 -45.88 2.00
N THR A 329 3.36 -46.54 2.99
CA THR A 329 2.64 -47.81 2.78
C THR A 329 1.24 -47.56 2.23
N ASP A 330 0.63 -48.59 1.63
CA ASP A 330 -0.78 -48.54 1.18
C ASP A 330 -1.72 -48.12 2.32
N TRP A 331 -1.44 -48.58 3.55
CA TRP A 331 -2.20 -48.19 4.74
C TRP A 331 -2.11 -46.68 4.99
N GLN A 332 -0.88 -46.14 5.09
CA GLN A 332 -0.65 -44.73 5.41
C GLN A 332 -1.30 -43.80 4.39
N ILE A 333 -1.08 -44.07 3.09
CA ILE A 333 -1.67 -43.29 2.00
C ILE A 333 -3.20 -43.36 2.05
N ASN A 334 -3.76 -44.54 2.30
CA ASN A 334 -5.20 -44.70 2.40
C ASN A 334 -5.79 -43.98 3.62
N GLN A 335 -5.13 -43.98 4.78
CA GLN A 335 -5.60 -43.26 5.96
C GLN A 335 -5.68 -41.76 5.74
N TYR A 336 -4.67 -41.13 5.14
CA TYR A 336 -4.73 -39.70 4.82
C TYR A 336 -5.87 -39.36 3.86
N ARG A 337 -6.07 -40.17 2.81
CA ARG A 337 -7.20 -39.98 1.88
C ARG A 337 -8.57 -40.18 2.55
N ARG A 338 -8.66 -41.05 3.56
CA ARG A 338 -9.87 -41.24 4.38
C ARG A 338 -10.10 -40.02 5.27
N GLY A 339 -9.04 -39.51 5.91
CA GLY A 339 -9.07 -38.26 6.67
C GLY A 339 -9.59 -37.09 5.83
N GLU A 340 -8.99 -36.84 4.66
CA GLU A 340 -9.42 -35.83 3.69
C GLU A 340 -10.92 -35.96 3.36
N ALA A 341 -11.33 -37.14 2.90
CA ALA A 341 -12.71 -37.39 2.51
C ALA A 341 -13.72 -37.20 3.67
N SER A 342 -13.35 -37.65 4.88
CA SER A 342 -14.20 -37.52 6.07
C SER A 342 -14.38 -36.06 6.49
N SER A 343 -13.31 -35.26 6.45
CA SER A 343 -13.34 -33.84 6.76
C SER A 343 -14.17 -33.05 5.74
N ASP A 344 -14.01 -33.34 4.45
CA ASP A 344 -14.81 -32.72 3.39
C ASP A 344 -16.31 -33.05 3.56
N TRP A 345 -16.62 -34.31 3.88
CA TRP A 345 -18.01 -34.71 4.15
C TRP A 345 -18.60 -34.01 5.38
N LEU A 346 -17.84 -33.91 6.48
CA LEU A 346 -18.26 -33.19 7.69
C LEU A 346 -18.54 -31.71 7.37
N MET A 347 -17.74 -31.07 6.52
CA MET A 347 -18.02 -29.72 6.04
C MET A 347 -19.36 -29.66 5.29
N GLY A 348 -19.64 -30.63 4.43
CA GLY A 348 -20.92 -30.76 3.74
C GLY A 348 -22.11 -30.92 4.70
N GLU A 349 -21.97 -31.70 5.77
CA GLU A 349 -23.02 -31.86 6.77
C GLU A 349 -23.24 -30.58 7.60
N ALA A 350 -22.17 -29.88 7.99
CA ALA A 350 -22.28 -28.57 8.63
C ALA A 350 -22.97 -27.55 7.72
N TYR A 351 -22.63 -27.56 6.42
CA TYR A 351 -23.26 -26.69 5.44
C TYR A 351 -24.76 -26.93 5.32
N LYS A 352 -25.19 -28.20 5.25
CA LYS A 352 -26.62 -28.60 5.18
C LYS A 352 -27.41 -28.18 6.42
N GLN A 353 -26.76 -28.09 7.58
CA GLN A 353 -27.36 -27.62 8.84
C GLN A 353 -27.38 -26.09 8.98
N ASN A 354 -27.03 -25.34 7.94
CA ASN A 354 -27.01 -23.88 7.91
C ASN A 354 -26.03 -23.25 8.93
N LEU A 355 -24.91 -23.92 9.18
CA LEU A 355 -23.85 -23.44 10.07
C LEU A 355 -22.79 -22.62 9.32
N ILE A 356 -22.04 -21.78 10.03
CA ILE A 356 -20.80 -21.16 9.57
C ILE A 356 -19.58 -21.98 10.05
N PRO A 357 -18.39 -21.86 9.43
CA PRO A 357 -17.22 -22.66 9.78
C PRO A 357 -16.48 -22.14 11.03
N SER A 358 -17.25 -21.81 12.06
CA SER A 358 -16.81 -21.50 13.43
C SER A 358 -17.39 -22.57 14.38
N ILE A 359 -16.84 -23.78 14.25
CA ILE A 359 -17.36 -25.02 14.83
C ILE A 359 -16.24 -25.65 15.66
N GLY A 360 -16.51 -25.96 16.93
CA GLY A 360 -15.52 -26.58 17.80
C GLY A 360 -15.51 -28.10 17.68
N LYS A 361 -16.66 -28.74 17.88
CA LYS A 361 -16.74 -30.21 17.94
C LYS A 361 -17.83 -30.78 17.05
N PHE A 362 -17.67 -32.06 16.77
CA PHE A 362 -18.69 -32.89 16.15
C PHE A 362 -18.79 -34.24 16.85
N ASP A 363 -19.97 -34.83 16.78
CA ASP A 363 -20.25 -36.21 17.20
C ASP A 363 -21.06 -36.93 16.12
N ILE A 364 -20.89 -38.24 16.00
CA ILE A 364 -21.61 -39.09 15.05
C ILE A 364 -22.65 -39.88 15.84
N ASP A 365 -23.93 -39.77 15.44
CA ASP A 365 -25.03 -40.43 16.13
C ASP A 365 -24.84 -41.96 16.14
N GLU A 366 -24.74 -42.56 17.33
CA GLU A 366 -24.51 -44.01 17.50
C GLU A 366 -25.63 -44.90 16.92
N GLU A 367 -26.83 -44.38 16.72
CA GLU A 367 -27.96 -45.10 16.12
C GLU A 367 -28.05 -44.89 14.59
N ASP A 368 -27.44 -43.82 14.06
CA ASP A 368 -27.48 -43.45 12.65
C ASP A 368 -26.22 -42.66 12.24
N ASP A 369 -25.16 -43.39 11.86
CA ASP A 369 -23.85 -42.84 11.45
C ASP A 369 -23.91 -41.79 10.32
N THR A 370 -25.06 -41.61 9.66
CA THR A 370 -25.24 -40.54 8.66
C THR A 370 -25.59 -39.17 9.26
N LYS A 371 -25.86 -39.10 10.56
CA LYS A 371 -26.18 -37.86 11.26
C LYS A 371 -24.99 -37.38 12.08
N VAL A 372 -24.71 -36.09 11.95
CA VAL A 372 -23.64 -35.39 12.65
C VAL A 372 -24.24 -34.33 13.55
N ILE A 373 -23.81 -34.29 14.80
CA ILE A 373 -24.16 -33.27 15.77
C ILE A 373 -22.97 -32.33 15.94
N PHE A 374 -23.16 -31.04 15.67
CA PHE A 374 -22.12 -30.04 15.85
C PHE A 374 -22.35 -29.24 17.14
N GLU A 375 -21.27 -28.87 17.81
CA GLU A 375 -21.32 -28.01 18.99
C GLU A 375 -20.14 -27.02 19.02
N ASN A 376 -20.33 -25.88 19.69
CA ASN A 376 -19.23 -24.97 20.01
C ASN A 376 -18.39 -25.53 21.17
N PHE A 377 -17.08 -25.24 21.18
CA PHE A 377 -16.18 -25.68 22.25
C PHE A 377 -15.60 -24.52 23.06
N SER A 378 -14.83 -23.64 22.42
CA SER A 378 -14.07 -22.58 23.11
C SER A 378 -13.75 -21.40 22.21
N GLU A 379 -13.68 -20.20 22.80
CA GLU A 379 -13.27 -18.97 22.11
C GLU A 379 -11.82 -18.98 21.62
N GLY A 380 -10.99 -19.91 22.11
CA GLY A 380 -9.61 -20.11 21.68
C GLY A 380 -9.43 -21.11 20.55
N GLU A 381 -10.51 -21.77 20.09
CA GLU A 381 -10.40 -22.94 19.19
C GLU A 381 -11.28 -22.82 17.94
N ASP A 382 -12.59 -22.65 18.11
CA ASP A 382 -13.62 -22.85 17.07
C ASP A 382 -13.42 -22.02 15.77
N PHE A 383 -12.69 -20.91 15.82
CA PHE A 383 -12.53 -19.96 14.70
C PHE A 383 -11.67 -20.49 13.54
N ARG A 384 -10.94 -21.59 13.72
CA ARG A 384 -9.98 -22.12 12.72
C ARG A 384 -10.63 -22.93 11.61
N GLY A 385 -11.88 -23.36 11.80
CA GLY A 385 -12.57 -24.27 10.87
C GLY A 385 -12.50 -23.80 9.41
N ALA A 386 -12.68 -22.50 9.15
CA ALA A 386 -12.55 -21.92 7.81
C ALA A 386 -11.17 -22.13 7.20
N TRP A 387 -10.09 -21.82 7.92
CA TRP A 387 -8.72 -21.98 7.42
C TRP A 387 -8.39 -23.45 7.16
N ARG A 388 -8.72 -24.28 8.15
CA ARG A 388 -8.38 -25.70 8.20
C ARG A 388 -8.99 -26.48 7.04
N THR A 389 -10.22 -26.15 6.64
CA THR A 389 -10.97 -26.90 5.62
C THR A 389 -11.03 -26.22 4.25
N ILE A 390 -11.35 -24.92 4.16
CA ILE A 390 -11.57 -24.22 2.88
C ILE A 390 -10.26 -24.06 2.09
N LEU A 391 -9.12 -24.10 2.77
CA LEU A 391 -7.81 -24.16 2.10
C LEU A 391 -7.70 -25.34 1.12
N ASN A 392 -8.44 -26.44 1.36
CA ASN A 392 -8.48 -27.60 0.45
C ASN A 392 -8.99 -27.19 -0.93
N TYR A 393 -10.09 -26.42 -0.97
CA TYR A 393 -10.59 -25.86 -2.21
C TYR A 393 -9.57 -24.93 -2.86
N LEU A 394 -8.90 -24.04 -2.13
CA LEU A 394 -7.92 -23.14 -2.74
C LEU A 394 -6.76 -23.90 -3.39
N TRP A 395 -6.18 -24.88 -2.69
CA TRP A 395 -5.04 -25.61 -3.21
C TRP A 395 -5.40 -26.60 -4.32
N HIS A 396 -6.55 -27.27 -4.23
CA HIS A 396 -6.85 -28.45 -5.04
C HIS A 396 -8.13 -28.34 -5.89
N GLY A 397 -8.93 -27.29 -5.67
CA GLY A 397 -10.26 -27.14 -6.24
C GLY A 397 -11.29 -28.03 -5.54
N ASN A 398 -12.47 -28.16 -6.14
CA ASN A 398 -13.54 -28.98 -5.59
C ASN A 398 -13.13 -30.46 -5.43
N PRO A 399 -13.38 -31.09 -4.26
CA PRO A 399 -13.05 -32.49 -4.05
C PRO A 399 -13.76 -33.42 -5.04
N LYS A 400 -13.05 -34.46 -5.47
CA LYS A 400 -13.57 -35.48 -6.40
C LYS A 400 -14.10 -36.72 -5.69
N THR A 401 -14.01 -36.72 -4.36
CA THR A 401 -14.38 -37.82 -3.48
C THR A 401 -15.20 -37.28 -2.32
N THR A 402 -15.83 -38.19 -1.58
CA THR A 402 -16.51 -37.88 -0.32
C THR A 402 -16.42 -39.09 0.60
N TRP A 403 -17.05 -39.03 1.76
CA TRP A 403 -17.01 -40.07 2.77
C TRP A 403 -18.30 -40.87 2.82
N ASN A 404 -18.16 -42.19 2.96
CA ASN A 404 -19.27 -43.04 3.33
C ASN A 404 -19.17 -43.37 4.83
N PRO A 405 -19.99 -42.74 5.69
CA PRO A 405 -19.90 -42.92 7.13
C PRO A 405 -20.36 -44.30 7.61
N LYS A 406 -21.05 -45.10 6.78
CA LYS A 406 -21.46 -46.47 7.16
C LYS A 406 -20.36 -47.49 6.95
N THR A 407 -19.62 -47.33 5.85
CA THR A 407 -18.53 -48.25 5.50
C THR A 407 -17.18 -47.76 5.99
N HIS A 408 -17.09 -46.48 6.36
CA HIS A 408 -15.85 -45.78 6.68
C HIS A 408 -14.82 -45.87 5.55
N GLN A 409 -15.32 -45.70 4.32
CA GLN A 409 -14.54 -45.76 3.08
C GLN A 409 -14.82 -44.53 2.23
N ILE A 410 -13.86 -44.22 1.36
CA ILE A 410 -13.96 -43.12 0.40
C ILE A 410 -14.98 -43.50 -0.69
N ASP A 411 -15.90 -42.59 -0.99
CA ASP A 411 -16.79 -42.63 -2.15
C ASP A 411 -16.26 -41.68 -3.25
N THR A 412 -16.54 -42.02 -4.50
CA THR A 412 -16.09 -41.31 -5.70
C THR A 412 -17.02 -40.18 -6.15
N ALA A 413 -18.02 -39.85 -5.34
CA ALA A 413 -18.90 -38.73 -5.60
C ALA A 413 -18.16 -37.40 -5.34
N ALA A 414 -18.06 -36.56 -6.37
CA ALA A 414 -17.53 -35.21 -6.27
C ALA A 414 -18.51 -34.30 -5.51
N ASN A 415 -17.98 -33.26 -4.88
CA ASN A 415 -18.75 -32.28 -4.12
C ASN A 415 -18.14 -30.87 -4.23
N SER A 416 -18.80 -29.88 -3.64
CA SER A 416 -18.37 -28.46 -3.61
C SER A 416 -18.42 -27.86 -2.20
N PHE A 417 -18.38 -28.70 -1.16
CA PHE A 417 -18.76 -28.30 0.18
C PHE A 417 -17.90 -27.16 0.74
N GLU A 418 -16.59 -27.20 0.50
CA GLU A 418 -15.64 -26.17 0.94
C GLU A 418 -15.89 -24.85 0.22
N TYR A 419 -16.14 -24.87 -1.09
CA TYR A 419 -16.48 -23.67 -1.86
C TYR A 419 -17.82 -23.07 -1.41
N ASP A 420 -18.84 -23.93 -1.22
CA ASP A 420 -20.16 -23.47 -0.81
C ASP A 420 -20.11 -22.85 0.59
N MET A 421 -19.35 -23.44 1.52
CA MET A 421 -19.11 -22.86 2.84
C MET A 421 -18.28 -21.57 2.77
N ALA A 422 -17.29 -21.50 1.88
CA ALA A 422 -16.50 -20.29 1.65
C ALA A 422 -17.37 -19.11 1.25
N VAL A 423 -18.28 -19.31 0.30
CA VAL A 423 -19.21 -18.27 -0.13
C VAL A 423 -20.11 -17.83 1.02
N ARG A 424 -20.67 -18.77 1.80
CA ARG A 424 -21.50 -18.46 2.98
C ARG A 424 -20.74 -17.64 4.01
N TYR A 425 -19.52 -18.04 4.34
CA TYR A 425 -18.76 -17.36 5.38
C TYR A 425 -18.26 -16.00 4.91
N ALA A 426 -17.78 -15.89 3.67
CA ALA A 426 -17.39 -14.60 3.09
C ALA A 426 -18.56 -13.61 3.04
N ASP A 427 -19.78 -14.06 2.71
CA ASP A 427 -20.97 -13.22 2.75
C ASP A 427 -21.31 -12.73 4.17
N PHE A 428 -21.21 -13.61 5.18
CA PHE A 428 -21.36 -13.24 6.59
C PHE A 428 -20.36 -12.16 7.01
N LEU A 429 -19.10 -12.23 6.56
CA LEU A 429 -18.03 -11.31 6.94
C LEU A 429 -18.21 -9.89 6.37
N LYS A 430 -19.03 -9.71 5.34
CA LYS A 430 -19.40 -8.38 4.83
C LYS A 430 -20.27 -7.62 5.82
N ARG A 431 -21.07 -8.33 6.62
CA ARG A 431 -21.96 -7.77 7.66
C ARG A 431 -22.07 -8.73 8.85
N PRO A 432 -21.00 -8.85 9.65
CA PRO A 432 -20.98 -9.79 10.76
C PRO A 432 -21.98 -9.39 11.84
N THR A 433 -22.42 -10.37 12.64
CA THR A 433 -23.29 -10.11 13.80
C THR A 433 -22.53 -9.33 14.88
N ILE A 434 -23.17 -8.31 15.46
CA ILE A 434 -22.63 -7.48 16.54
C ILE A 434 -23.58 -7.40 17.74
N GLU A 435 -23.07 -7.17 18.97
CA GLU A 435 -23.81 -7.37 20.24
C GLU A 435 -25.13 -6.59 20.39
N ARG A 436 -25.33 -5.51 19.62
CA ARG A 436 -26.45 -4.55 19.85
C ARG A 436 -27.33 -4.23 18.64
N TYR A 437 -27.00 -4.67 17.43
CA TYR A 437 -27.69 -4.21 16.23
C TYR A 437 -27.93 -5.36 15.24
N GLU A 438 -29.19 -5.57 14.86
CA GLU A 438 -29.64 -6.70 14.03
C GLU A 438 -29.10 -6.68 12.59
N ASN A 439 -28.47 -5.60 12.15
CA ASN A 439 -28.03 -5.39 10.76
C ASN A 439 -26.49 -5.32 10.56
N GLY A 440 -25.69 -5.67 11.57
CA GLY A 440 -24.22 -5.58 11.48
C GLY A 440 -23.66 -4.16 11.41
N CYS A 441 -24.45 -3.17 11.86
CA CYS A 441 -24.14 -1.74 11.84
C CYS A 441 -24.13 -1.21 13.28
N GLY A 442 -22.99 -0.72 13.78
CA GLY A 442 -22.90 -0.23 15.15
C GLY A 442 -21.59 0.49 15.49
N LYS A 443 -21.49 0.98 16.72
CA LYS A 443 -20.29 1.69 17.21
C LYS A 443 -19.08 0.76 17.32
N LEU A 444 -17.90 1.30 17.04
CA LEU A 444 -16.63 0.60 17.23
C LEU A 444 -16.01 0.95 18.59
N GLY A 445 -15.58 -0.10 19.31
CA GLY A 445 -14.86 0.02 20.57
C GLY A 445 -15.56 0.90 21.61
N ALA A 446 -14.76 1.50 22.49
CA ALA A 446 -15.22 2.43 23.51
C ALA A 446 -14.96 3.88 23.08
N SER A 447 -15.23 4.20 21.81
CA SER A 447 -14.94 5.50 21.19
C SER A 447 -15.21 6.66 22.17
N PRO A 448 -14.21 7.52 22.43
CA PRO A 448 -14.33 8.64 23.36
C PRO A 448 -15.20 9.78 22.79
N GLU A 449 -15.68 9.65 21.54
CA GLU A 449 -16.50 10.62 20.84
C GLU A 449 -17.99 10.37 21.13
N PRO A 450 -18.68 11.32 21.79
CA PRO A 450 -20.09 11.11 22.18
C PRO A 450 -21.05 10.94 20.99
N ASN A 451 -20.65 11.39 19.79
CA ASN A 451 -21.40 11.33 18.54
C ASN A 451 -20.71 10.52 17.43
N GLY A 452 -19.79 9.60 17.77
CA GLY A 452 -19.02 8.82 16.76
C GLY A 452 -19.89 8.09 15.72
N LEU A 453 -19.34 7.54 14.65
CA LEU A 453 -20.16 6.92 13.60
C LEU A 453 -20.52 5.46 13.92
N ASN A 454 -21.57 4.96 13.27
CA ASN A 454 -21.87 3.54 13.20
C ASN A 454 -21.21 2.96 11.94
N TRP A 455 -20.60 1.78 12.10
CA TRP A 455 -19.82 1.11 11.07
C TRP A 455 -20.34 -0.30 10.83
N PHE A 456 -20.19 -0.78 9.59
CA PHE A 456 -20.35 -2.18 9.22
C PHE A 456 -19.07 -2.73 8.56
N GLY A 457 -19.08 -3.98 8.12
CA GLY A 457 -17.98 -4.57 7.35
C GLY A 457 -16.86 -5.17 8.20
N PRO A 458 -15.70 -5.45 7.59
CA PRO A 458 -14.62 -6.21 8.21
C PRO A 458 -14.06 -5.64 9.52
N ALA A 459 -14.15 -4.32 9.73
CA ALA A 459 -13.77 -3.69 11.01
C ALA A 459 -14.58 -4.21 12.21
N GLN A 460 -15.81 -4.70 11.99
CA GLN A 460 -16.69 -5.28 13.01
C GLN A 460 -16.43 -6.77 13.28
N ILE A 461 -15.54 -7.42 12.53
CA ILE A 461 -15.21 -8.83 12.76
C ILE A 461 -14.59 -8.97 14.15
N ILE A 462 -15.17 -9.81 15.00
CA ILE A 462 -14.66 -10.09 16.35
C ILE A 462 -13.82 -11.36 16.37
N GLN A 463 -13.25 -11.68 17.53
CA GLN A 463 -12.33 -12.79 17.73
C GLN A 463 -12.94 -14.14 17.36
N CYS A 464 -14.18 -14.40 17.77
CA CYS A 464 -14.82 -15.69 17.52
C CYS A 464 -16.35 -15.64 17.56
N TYR A 465 -16.98 -16.38 16.66
CA TYR A 465 -18.43 -16.54 16.55
C TYR A 465 -18.85 -17.96 16.94
N LYS A 466 -20.11 -18.13 17.33
CA LYS A 466 -20.76 -19.44 17.39
C LYS A 466 -21.10 -19.91 15.99
N MET A 467 -21.40 -21.20 15.87
CA MET A 467 -21.71 -21.83 14.58
C MET A 467 -22.99 -21.30 13.91
N ASP A 468 -23.84 -20.58 14.66
CA ASP A 468 -25.03 -19.88 14.16
C ASP A 468 -24.77 -18.41 13.77
N GLY A 469 -23.52 -17.95 13.85
CA GLY A 469 -23.11 -16.56 13.56
C GLY A 469 -23.25 -15.60 14.74
N THR A 470 -23.82 -16.01 15.88
CA THR A 470 -23.87 -15.16 17.08
C THR A 470 -22.51 -15.01 17.74
N ILE A 471 -22.32 -13.97 18.54
CA ILE A 471 -21.03 -13.69 19.19
C ILE A 471 -20.68 -14.77 20.22
N MET A 472 -19.46 -15.30 20.13
CA MET A 472 -18.86 -16.11 21.19
C MET A 472 -17.83 -15.32 22.01
N SER A 473 -16.99 -14.51 21.35
CA SER A 473 -15.94 -13.72 22.00
C SER A 473 -15.80 -12.33 21.35
N PRO A 474 -16.17 -11.24 22.04
CA PRO A 474 -16.35 -9.92 21.43
C PRO A 474 -15.03 -9.13 21.24
N TYR A 475 -13.87 -9.74 21.46
CA TYR A 475 -12.59 -9.03 21.35
C TYR A 475 -12.24 -8.73 19.89
N ASN A 476 -11.59 -7.59 19.62
CA ASN A 476 -11.13 -7.23 18.28
C ASN A 476 -9.70 -7.74 18.06
N THR A 477 -9.55 -9.00 17.65
CA THR A 477 -8.26 -9.66 17.39
C THR A 477 -8.20 -10.26 15.98
N ASN A 478 -7.07 -10.88 15.62
CA ASN A 478 -6.83 -11.43 14.29
C ASN A 478 -7.31 -12.89 14.11
N TYR A 479 -8.02 -13.48 15.08
CA TYR A 479 -8.25 -14.93 15.10
C TYR A 479 -9.21 -15.38 13.99
N ALA A 480 -10.50 -15.05 14.10
CA ALA A 480 -11.47 -15.31 13.03
C ALA A 480 -11.10 -14.57 11.74
N LEU A 481 -10.56 -13.35 11.84
CA LEU A 481 -10.15 -12.56 10.69
C LEU A 481 -9.10 -13.29 9.83
N GLY A 482 -7.98 -13.69 10.44
CA GLY A 482 -6.91 -14.41 9.75
C GLY A 482 -7.37 -15.76 9.21
N CYS A 483 -8.17 -16.49 9.99
CA CYS A 483 -8.69 -17.80 9.57
C CYS A 483 -9.75 -17.72 8.47
N SER A 484 -10.39 -16.57 8.29
CA SER A 484 -11.39 -16.36 7.24
C SER A 484 -10.80 -16.13 5.85
N ALA A 485 -9.50 -15.81 5.75
CA ALA A 485 -8.87 -15.42 4.51
C ALA A 485 -9.10 -16.42 3.34
N PRO A 486 -9.09 -17.75 3.54
CA PRO A 486 -9.41 -18.67 2.45
C PRO A 486 -10.82 -18.52 1.88
N SER A 487 -11.79 -18.16 2.72
CA SER A 487 -13.18 -17.93 2.28
C SER A 487 -13.30 -16.74 1.35
N VAL A 488 -12.59 -15.66 1.69
CA VAL A 488 -12.61 -14.39 0.97
C VAL A 488 -11.88 -14.51 -0.37
N VAL A 489 -10.74 -15.20 -0.38
CA VAL A 489 -10.01 -15.53 -1.62
C VAL A 489 -10.88 -16.39 -2.54
N ALA A 490 -11.53 -17.43 -2.00
CA ALA A 490 -12.39 -18.32 -2.79
C ALA A 490 -13.59 -17.58 -3.42
N LEU A 491 -14.18 -16.62 -2.70
CA LEU A 491 -15.24 -15.75 -3.23
C LEU A 491 -14.71 -14.85 -4.36
N GLY A 492 -13.51 -14.29 -4.19
CA GLY A 492 -12.87 -13.42 -5.17
C GLY A 492 -13.48 -12.01 -5.27
N ASP A 493 -14.04 -11.52 -4.16
CA ASP A 493 -14.49 -10.14 -3.99
C ASP A 493 -13.27 -9.27 -3.64
N GLU A 494 -12.86 -8.41 -4.58
CA GLU A 494 -11.61 -7.64 -4.49
C GLU A 494 -11.63 -6.61 -3.34
N GLU A 495 -12.80 -6.04 -3.03
CA GLU A 495 -12.92 -5.06 -1.95
C GLU A 495 -12.83 -5.75 -0.58
N LEU A 496 -13.60 -6.82 -0.38
CA LEU A 496 -13.53 -7.61 0.85
C LEU A 496 -12.13 -8.22 1.05
N LEU A 497 -11.49 -8.66 -0.03
CA LEU A 497 -10.12 -9.17 -0.02
C LEU A 497 -9.12 -8.12 0.49
N ALA A 498 -9.20 -6.90 -0.03
CA ALA A 498 -8.36 -5.79 0.40
C ALA A 498 -8.59 -5.45 1.88
N ASP A 499 -9.85 -5.40 2.31
CA ASP A 499 -10.20 -5.07 3.69
C ASP A 499 -9.70 -6.11 4.69
N ILE A 500 -9.79 -7.39 4.37
CA ILE A 500 -9.32 -8.46 5.26
C ILE A 500 -7.79 -8.43 5.37
N TYR A 501 -7.08 -8.21 4.25
CA TYR A 501 -5.63 -8.00 4.28
C TYR A 501 -5.27 -6.80 5.18
N ARG A 502 -5.94 -5.67 4.97
CA ARG A 502 -5.75 -4.42 5.72
C ARG A 502 -5.99 -4.60 7.22
N GLU A 503 -7.10 -5.23 7.59
CA GLU A 503 -7.45 -5.50 8.98
C GLU A 503 -6.42 -6.44 9.65
N CYS A 504 -5.90 -7.44 8.92
CA CYS A 504 -4.82 -8.29 9.44
C CYS A 504 -3.54 -7.47 9.69
N GLU A 505 -3.20 -6.55 8.80
CA GLU A 505 -2.06 -5.66 9.00
C GLU A 505 -2.22 -4.75 10.23
N LEU A 506 -3.42 -4.17 10.39
CA LEU A 506 -3.77 -3.15 11.39
C LEU A 506 -3.91 -3.69 12.81
N ARG A 507 -4.74 -4.72 12.99
CA ARG A 507 -5.12 -5.21 14.32
C ARG A 507 -3.90 -5.67 15.08
N TRP A 508 -3.80 -5.23 16.32
CA TRP A 508 -2.62 -5.48 17.14
C TRP A 508 -2.99 -5.90 18.55
N ASN A 509 -2.33 -6.96 19.01
CA ASN A 509 -2.42 -7.45 20.38
C ASN A 509 -1.02 -7.94 20.82
N GLY A 510 -0.36 -7.14 21.65
CA GLY A 510 1.02 -7.39 22.09
C GLY A 510 1.36 -6.72 23.42
N VAL A 511 2.52 -7.10 23.98
CA VAL A 511 2.85 -6.89 25.39
C VAL A 511 3.84 -5.73 25.64
N CYS A 512 4.25 -4.97 24.61
CA CYS A 512 5.11 -3.80 24.80
C CYS A 512 4.27 -2.58 25.24
N GLN A 513 4.25 -2.33 26.56
CA GLN A 513 3.45 -1.27 27.19
C GLN A 513 4.17 0.09 27.28
N ASP A 514 5.42 0.20 26.79
CA ASP A 514 6.12 1.49 26.81
C ASP A 514 5.50 2.43 25.76
N LEU A 515 4.78 3.44 26.24
CA LEU A 515 4.03 4.36 25.39
C LEU A 515 4.90 5.49 24.83
N ASP A 516 6.15 5.62 25.29
CA ASP A 516 7.07 6.73 25.01
C ASP A 516 8.17 6.38 23.98
N ILE A 517 8.15 5.17 23.43
CA ILE A 517 9.01 4.78 22.31
C ILE A 517 8.53 5.38 20.98
N THR A 518 9.49 5.75 20.12
CA THR A 518 9.25 6.19 18.74
C THR A 518 8.37 5.19 17.96
N ASP A 519 7.68 5.62 16.91
CA ASP A 519 6.81 4.77 16.09
C ASP A 519 7.52 3.52 15.55
N VAL A 520 8.79 3.67 15.13
CA VAL A 520 9.63 2.54 14.70
C VAL A 520 9.89 1.56 15.84
N GLY A 521 10.08 2.08 17.05
CA GLY A 521 10.19 1.28 18.27
C GLY A 521 8.90 0.54 18.61
N ARG A 522 7.72 1.16 18.51
CA ARG A 522 6.43 0.49 18.78
C ARG A 522 6.09 -0.60 17.76
N ASN A 523 6.55 -0.46 16.53
CA ASN A 523 6.35 -1.48 15.49
C ASN A 523 7.32 -2.66 15.68
N LEU A 524 8.61 -2.46 15.40
CA LEU A 524 9.57 -3.57 15.25
C LEU A 524 10.12 -4.11 16.57
N ASN A 525 9.90 -3.45 17.71
CA ASN A 525 10.35 -3.93 19.02
C ASN A 525 9.20 -4.48 19.87
N ALA A 526 8.03 -4.72 19.28
CA ALA A 526 6.90 -5.28 20.01
C ALA A 526 6.94 -6.82 20.03
N THR A 527 6.30 -7.42 21.03
CA THR A 527 6.10 -8.88 21.13
C THR A 527 4.61 -9.16 21.07
N ALA A 528 4.18 -9.92 20.05
CA ALA A 528 2.79 -10.31 19.88
C ALA A 528 2.35 -11.32 20.97
N GLU A 529 1.07 -11.28 21.36
CA GLU A 529 0.47 -12.37 22.13
C GLU A 529 0.41 -13.67 21.30
N TYR A 530 0.25 -14.81 22.00
CA TYR A 530 0.43 -16.16 21.45
C TYR A 530 -0.23 -16.37 20.08
N LEU A 531 -1.56 -16.42 20.01
CA LEU A 531 -2.26 -16.72 18.75
C LEU A 531 -2.25 -15.53 17.77
N HIS A 532 -2.09 -14.30 18.29
CA HIS A 532 -2.16 -13.08 17.49
C HIS A 532 -1.12 -13.05 16.36
N GLY A 533 0.14 -13.38 16.67
CA GLY A 533 1.24 -13.31 15.70
C GLY A 533 1.03 -14.22 14.49
N TRP A 534 0.52 -15.43 14.70
CA TRP A 534 0.27 -16.38 13.61
C TRP A 534 -0.91 -15.97 12.76
N PHE A 535 -2.10 -15.75 13.33
CA PHE A 535 -3.30 -15.50 12.52
C PHE A 535 -3.26 -14.17 11.76
N ARG A 536 -2.56 -13.17 12.30
CA ARG A 536 -2.18 -11.97 11.54
C ARG A 536 -1.40 -12.32 10.29
N THR A 537 -0.34 -13.12 10.45
CA THR A 537 0.56 -13.52 9.36
C THR A 537 -0.14 -14.42 8.36
N LEU A 538 -0.95 -15.38 8.82
CA LEU A 538 -1.74 -16.29 8.02
C LEU A 538 -2.68 -15.52 7.08
N GLY A 539 -3.47 -14.58 7.62
CA GLY A 539 -4.43 -13.82 6.82
C GLY A 539 -3.75 -13.07 5.67
N MET A 540 -2.60 -12.42 5.94
CA MET A 540 -1.80 -11.73 4.91
C MET A 540 -1.16 -12.69 3.91
N LEU A 541 -0.63 -13.84 4.36
CA LEU A 541 -0.06 -14.86 3.47
C LEU A 541 -1.11 -15.42 2.51
N VAL A 542 -2.31 -15.69 3.01
CA VAL A 542 -3.40 -16.26 2.20
C VAL A 542 -3.89 -15.26 1.16
N THR A 543 -4.28 -14.06 1.59
CA THR A 543 -4.88 -13.03 0.71
C THR A 543 -3.91 -12.48 -0.33
N SER A 544 -2.59 -12.55 -0.07
CA SER A 544 -1.55 -12.13 -1.02
C SER A 544 -1.00 -13.24 -1.92
N GLY A 545 -1.52 -14.47 -1.83
CA GLY A 545 -1.07 -15.58 -2.69
C GLY A 545 0.33 -16.11 -2.32
N ASN A 546 0.65 -16.15 -1.03
CA ASN A 546 1.95 -16.56 -0.50
C ASN A 546 1.91 -17.82 0.39
N LEU A 547 0.75 -18.48 0.52
CA LEU A 547 0.60 -19.77 1.21
C LEU A 547 0.47 -20.94 0.21
N ALA A 548 1.55 -21.29 -0.49
CA ALA A 548 1.52 -22.31 -1.54
C ALA A 548 1.36 -23.74 -0.99
N ALA A 549 0.71 -24.62 -1.76
CA ALA A 549 0.68 -26.06 -1.50
C ALA A 549 2.09 -26.66 -1.65
N PRO A 550 2.54 -27.58 -0.77
CA PRO A 550 3.87 -28.21 -0.84
C PRO A 550 4.22 -28.84 -2.19
N ALA A 551 3.27 -29.45 -2.90
CA ALA A 551 3.47 -30.05 -4.21
C ALA A 551 3.82 -29.01 -5.29
N ASP A 552 3.50 -27.75 -5.05
CA ASP A 552 3.78 -26.63 -5.94
C ASP A 552 5.06 -25.88 -5.59
N MET A 553 5.64 -26.17 -4.42
CA MET A 553 6.91 -25.63 -3.96
C MET A 553 8.10 -26.30 -4.67
N LYS A 554 8.24 -26.00 -5.96
CA LYS A 554 9.31 -26.51 -6.83
C LYS A 554 10.18 -25.38 -7.38
N PRO A 555 11.47 -25.63 -7.65
CA PRO A 555 12.32 -24.67 -8.34
C PRO A 555 11.70 -24.23 -9.66
N SER A 556 11.41 -22.93 -9.77
CA SER A 556 10.76 -22.32 -10.93
C SER A 556 11.20 -20.86 -11.07
N ALA A 557 10.99 -20.30 -12.25
CA ALA A 557 11.08 -18.87 -12.49
C ALA A 557 9.70 -18.25 -12.26
N ASN A 558 9.66 -17.08 -11.63
CA ASN A 558 8.42 -16.36 -11.32
C ASN A 558 8.70 -14.87 -11.47
N VAL A 559 8.40 -14.32 -12.66
CA VAL A 559 8.81 -12.96 -13.01
C VAL A 559 7.62 -12.02 -13.02
N LYS A 560 7.74 -10.90 -12.31
CA LYS A 560 6.78 -9.80 -12.34
C LYS A 560 7.42 -8.58 -13.00
N VAL A 561 6.60 -7.77 -13.66
CA VAL A 561 7.00 -6.49 -14.25
C VAL A 561 6.17 -5.37 -13.61
N TYR A 562 6.84 -4.24 -13.33
CA TYR A 562 6.28 -3.06 -12.71
C TYR A 562 6.67 -1.82 -13.50
N MET A 563 5.79 -0.83 -13.55
CA MET A 563 6.03 0.43 -14.24
C MET A 563 6.03 1.61 -13.29
N SER A 564 6.92 2.56 -13.55
CA SER A 564 6.94 3.87 -12.91
C SER A 564 7.11 4.97 -13.95
N VAL A 565 6.84 6.21 -13.56
CA VAL A 565 6.96 7.39 -14.43
C VAL A 565 7.75 8.49 -13.72
N ASP A 566 8.34 9.43 -14.46
CA ASP A 566 9.08 10.57 -13.91
C ASP A 566 8.18 11.76 -13.54
N LYS A 567 6.94 11.80 -14.04
CA LYS A 567 5.92 12.80 -13.72
C LYS A 567 4.52 12.29 -14.07
N THR A 568 3.51 12.79 -13.39
CA THR A 568 2.10 12.37 -13.52
C THR A 568 1.24 13.39 -14.28
N PHE A 569 1.83 14.45 -14.82
CA PHE A 569 1.21 15.31 -15.82
C PHE A 569 2.27 15.81 -16.81
N ALA A 570 1.87 16.06 -18.04
CA ALA A 570 2.76 16.56 -19.08
C ALA A 570 1.98 17.38 -20.12
N TYR A 571 2.65 18.38 -20.69
CA TYR A 571 2.10 19.18 -21.79
C TYR A 571 2.51 18.64 -23.16
N LYS A 572 1.79 19.07 -24.20
CA LYS A 572 2.18 18.81 -25.60
C LYS A 572 3.63 19.20 -25.86
N GLY A 573 4.36 18.31 -26.54
CA GLY A 573 5.76 18.50 -26.88
C GLY A 573 6.74 18.17 -25.75
N GLU A 574 6.26 17.82 -24.56
CA GLU A 574 7.12 17.38 -23.48
C GLU A 574 7.54 15.92 -23.59
N ASN A 575 8.69 15.62 -23.01
CA ASN A 575 9.13 14.25 -22.82
C ASN A 575 8.62 13.69 -21.49
N VAL A 576 8.13 12.45 -21.51
CA VAL A 576 7.78 11.63 -20.34
C VAL A 576 8.66 10.39 -20.33
N THR A 577 9.30 10.09 -19.21
CA THR A 577 10.19 8.93 -19.07
C THR A 577 9.56 7.89 -18.16
N TYR A 578 9.39 6.68 -18.69
CA TYR A 578 8.88 5.53 -17.97
C TYR A 578 10.02 4.58 -17.57
N GLY A 579 10.00 4.14 -16.32
CA GLY A 579 10.80 3.03 -15.82
C GLY A 579 10.02 1.71 -15.90
N VAL A 580 10.68 0.64 -16.32
CA VAL A 580 10.12 -0.72 -16.30
C VAL A 580 11.06 -1.61 -15.49
N GLN A 581 10.62 -2.00 -14.30
CA GLN A 581 11.36 -2.87 -13.41
C GLN A 581 10.82 -4.31 -13.53
N VAL A 582 11.72 -5.28 -13.56
CA VAL A 582 11.38 -6.70 -13.49
C VAL A 582 12.05 -7.33 -12.28
N ARG A 583 11.37 -8.29 -11.67
CA ARG A 583 11.92 -9.09 -10.57
C ARG A 583 11.53 -10.55 -10.73
N ASN A 584 12.51 -11.44 -10.64
CA ASN A 584 12.30 -12.87 -10.51
C ASN A 584 12.20 -13.26 -9.04
N TYR A 585 10.98 -13.56 -8.59
CA TYR A 585 10.68 -14.09 -7.26
C TYR A 585 10.98 -15.60 -7.15
N GLY A 586 11.26 -16.28 -8.26
CA GLY A 586 11.56 -17.71 -8.29
C GLY A 586 13.03 -18.03 -8.00
N SER A 587 13.34 -19.29 -7.69
CA SER A 587 14.72 -19.76 -7.45
C SER A 587 15.46 -20.18 -8.72
N ALA A 588 14.74 -20.41 -9.81
CA ALA A 588 15.31 -20.75 -11.12
C ALA A 588 15.42 -19.53 -12.02
N ASP A 589 16.44 -19.52 -12.87
CA ASP A 589 16.65 -18.46 -13.85
C ASP A 589 15.49 -18.40 -14.85
N ALA A 590 15.00 -17.18 -15.10
CA ALA A 590 14.00 -16.90 -16.12
C ALA A 590 14.68 -16.79 -17.48
N LYS A 591 14.20 -17.55 -18.47
CA LYS A 591 14.82 -17.68 -19.79
C LYS A 591 13.98 -17.03 -20.87
N ASP A 592 14.67 -16.51 -21.88
CA ASP A 592 14.11 -15.88 -23.06
C ASP A 592 13.12 -14.76 -22.68
N ALA A 593 13.46 -14.00 -21.63
CA ALA A 593 12.61 -12.96 -21.10
C ALA A 593 12.47 -11.79 -22.09
N ILE A 594 11.23 -11.48 -22.45
CA ILE A 594 10.86 -10.42 -23.38
C ILE A 594 9.90 -9.47 -22.66
N ILE A 595 10.29 -8.20 -22.58
CA ILE A 595 9.43 -7.10 -22.10
C ILE A 595 8.81 -6.42 -23.31
N THR A 596 7.49 -6.20 -23.29
CA THR A 596 6.78 -5.43 -24.32
C THR A 596 5.90 -4.37 -23.67
N THR A 597 6.10 -3.11 -24.06
CA THR A 597 5.26 -1.99 -23.65
C THR A 597 4.58 -1.41 -24.88
N LYS A 598 3.24 -1.37 -24.86
CA LYS A 598 2.47 -0.69 -25.90
C LYS A 598 2.39 0.79 -25.57
N LEU A 599 2.68 1.64 -26.54
CA LEU A 599 2.56 3.09 -26.38
C LEU A 599 1.14 3.54 -26.69
N ASP A 600 0.71 4.60 -26.02
CA ASP A 600 -0.52 5.31 -26.34
C ASP A 600 -0.36 6.09 -27.66
N ALA A 601 -1.43 6.21 -28.44
CA ALA A 601 -1.40 6.89 -29.76
C ALA A 601 -0.93 8.36 -29.71
N ASP A 602 -1.08 9.02 -28.56
CA ASP A 602 -0.63 10.40 -28.33
C ASP A 602 0.82 10.51 -27.91
N TYR A 603 1.55 9.40 -27.88
CA TYR A 603 2.99 9.37 -27.66
C TYR A 603 3.79 9.20 -28.96
N GLU A 604 4.91 9.92 -29.03
CA GLU A 604 6.01 9.66 -29.96
C GLU A 604 7.12 8.94 -29.24
N PHE A 605 7.62 7.84 -29.80
CA PHE A 605 8.81 7.21 -29.26
C PHE A 605 10.04 8.11 -29.45
N VAL A 606 10.77 8.38 -28.37
CA VAL A 606 12.04 9.15 -28.43
C VAL A 606 13.24 8.23 -28.27
N SER A 607 13.30 7.47 -27.17
CA SER A 607 14.44 6.59 -26.89
C SER A 607 14.08 5.46 -25.94
N ALA A 608 14.90 4.41 -25.94
CA ALA A 608 14.84 3.31 -24.97
C ALA A 608 16.26 2.91 -24.55
N THR A 609 16.42 2.54 -23.28
CA THR A 609 17.68 2.01 -22.77
C THR A 609 17.85 0.52 -23.08
N LYS A 610 19.05 -0.01 -22.88
CA LYS A 610 19.39 -1.45 -23.03
C LYS A 610 18.93 -2.11 -24.34
N GLY A 611 18.97 -1.35 -25.44
CA GLY A 611 18.66 -1.88 -26.77
C GLY A 611 17.18 -2.15 -27.04
N GLY A 612 16.27 -1.52 -26.28
CA GLY A 612 14.84 -1.55 -26.57
C GLY A 612 14.55 -1.13 -28.01
N THR A 613 13.80 -1.96 -28.74
CA THR A 613 13.50 -1.74 -30.16
C THR A 613 12.06 -1.29 -30.30
N TYR A 614 11.86 -0.07 -30.83
CA TYR A 614 10.54 0.45 -31.16
C TYR A 614 10.06 -0.10 -32.51
N ASN A 615 8.83 -0.61 -32.54
CA ASN A 615 8.16 -1.05 -33.75
C ASN A 615 7.00 -0.10 -34.06
N ALA A 616 7.14 0.64 -35.16
CA ALA A 616 6.15 1.63 -35.58
C ALA A 616 4.82 1.01 -36.07
N ALA A 617 4.81 -0.25 -36.51
CA ALA A 617 3.61 -0.89 -37.07
C ALA A 617 2.58 -1.28 -36.00
N ASN A 618 3.04 -1.64 -34.80
CA ASN A 618 2.19 -1.99 -33.66
C ASN A 618 2.26 -0.98 -32.51
N HIS A 619 3.05 0.09 -32.69
CA HIS A 619 3.27 1.16 -31.72
C HIS A 619 3.70 0.63 -30.34
N SER A 620 4.71 -0.24 -30.32
CA SER A 620 5.24 -0.84 -29.09
C SER A 620 6.76 -0.84 -29.03
N ILE A 621 7.31 -0.96 -27.83
CA ILE A 621 8.74 -1.13 -27.57
C ILE A 621 8.96 -2.54 -27.01
N THR A 622 10.00 -3.23 -27.49
CA THR A 622 10.36 -4.57 -27.03
C THR A 622 11.82 -4.65 -26.58
N TRP A 623 12.06 -5.30 -25.43
CA TRP A 623 13.40 -5.63 -24.92
C TRP A 623 13.58 -7.14 -24.81
N ASN A 624 14.71 -7.65 -25.31
CA ASN A 624 15.11 -9.05 -25.13
C ASN A 624 16.17 -9.11 -24.02
N ILE A 625 15.77 -9.42 -22.79
CA ILE A 625 16.67 -9.46 -21.61
C ILE A 625 17.48 -10.76 -21.56
N ALA A 626 17.01 -11.81 -22.26
CA ALA A 626 17.57 -13.16 -22.35
C ALA A 626 17.55 -13.96 -21.03
N ASN A 627 18.15 -13.48 -19.94
CA ASN A 627 18.17 -14.20 -18.66
C ASN A 627 17.99 -13.25 -17.46
N ILE A 628 17.04 -13.56 -16.57
CA ILE A 628 16.91 -12.90 -15.26
C ILE A 628 17.21 -13.95 -14.18
N PRO A 629 18.33 -13.83 -13.44
CA PRO A 629 18.72 -14.82 -12.44
C PRO A 629 17.63 -15.12 -11.41
N GLY A 630 17.53 -16.39 -11.01
CA GLY A 630 16.71 -16.80 -9.87
C GLY A 630 17.37 -16.43 -8.55
N PHE A 631 16.58 -16.44 -7.48
CA PHE A 631 17.05 -16.10 -6.14
C PHE A 631 18.16 -17.04 -5.64
N LYS A 632 19.16 -16.45 -4.96
CA LYS A 632 20.15 -17.10 -4.12
C LYS A 632 20.33 -16.30 -2.84
N THR A 633 20.54 -16.99 -1.72
CA THR A 633 20.71 -16.35 -0.40
C THR A 633 21.81 -15.30 -0.47
N GLY A 634 21.51 -14.08 0.01
CA GLY A 634 22.43 -12.95 0.00
C GLY A 634 22.61 -12.25 -1.36
N ASN A 635 21.85 -12.61 -2.40
CA ASN A 635 22.01 -12.04 -3.75
C ASN A 635 20.68 -11.58 -4.37
N LEU A 636 19.86 -10.85 -3.61
CA LEU A 636 18.57 -10.35 -4.07
C LEU A 636 18.70 -9.41 -5.29
N SER A 637 19.74 -8.58 -5.34
CA SER A 637 19.94 -7.61 -6.44
C SER A 637 20.08 -8.27 -7.81
N ALA A 638 20.61 -9.49 -7.89
CA ALA A 638 20.75 -10.22 -9.14
C ALA A 638 19.40 -10.68 -9.72
N THR A 639 18.33 -10.72 -8.91
CA THR A 639 17.00 -11.13 -9.36
C THR A 639 16.21 -10.01 -10.04
N MET A 640 16.76 -8.80 -10.05
CA MET A 640 16.08 -7.61 -10.55
C MET A 640 16.81 -7.05 -11.78
N ASP A 641 16.03 -6.52 -12.72
CA ASP A 641 16.56 -5.70 -13.80
C ASP A 641 15.64 -4.50 -14.07
N THR A 642 16.17 -3.48 -14.73
CA THR A 642 15.42 -2.27 -15.06
C THR A 642 15.79 -1.78 -16.45
N VAL A 643 14.77 -1.47 -17.24
CA VAL A 643 14.86 -0.72 -18.49
C VAL A 643 14.04 0.56 -18.37
N SER A 644 14.21 1.47 -19.32
CA SER A 644 13.44 2.71 -19.38
C SER A 644 13.28 3.16 -20.81
N PHE A 645 12.26 3.98 -21.05
CA PHE A 645 12.04 4.62 -22.33
C PHE A 645 11.47 6.02 -22.14
N THR A 646 11.71 6.87 -23.12
CA THR A 646 11.19 8.23 -23.16
C THR A 646 10.29 8.36 -24.37
N VAL A 647 9.14 8.99 -24.16
CA VAL A 647 8.19 9.39 -25.19
C VAL A 647 8.01 10.90 -25.21
N ASN A 648 7.59 11.45 -26.34
CA ASN A 648 7.17 12.84 -26.50
C ASN A 648 5.65 12.92 -26.66
N VAL A 649 4.99 13.91 -26.07
CA VAL A 649 3.54 14.10 -26.16
C VAL A 649 3.15 14.79 -27.49
N LYS A 650 2.34 14.13 -28.34
CA LYS A 650 1.99 14.63 -29.69
C LYS A 650 0.72 15.48 -29.73
N ASN A 651 -0.39 14.95 -29.26
CA ASN A 651 -1.72 15.57 -29.35
C ASN A 651 -2.27 15.84 -27.96
N THR A 652 -3.26 16.71 -27.91
CA THR A 652 -3.95 17.13 -26.69
C THR A 652 -5.43 16.86 -26.83
N GLU A 653 -5.93 15.97 -25.99
CA GLU A 653 -7.37 15.73 -25.78
C GLU A 653 -7.72 15.77 -24.28
N ASN A 654 -6.92 16.43 -23.43
CA ASN A 654 -7.10 16.46 -21.96
C ASN A 654 -7.46 15.09 -21.40
N LYS A 655 -6.52 14.14 -21.56
CA LYS A 655 -6.75 12.74 -21.26
C LYS A 655 -5.73 12.19 -20.27
N LEU A 656 -6.16 11.23 -19.46
CA LEU A 656 -5.28 10.46 -18.59
C LEU A 656 -4.70 9.27 -19.37
N VAL A 657 -3.37 9.11 -19.36
CA VAL A 657 -2.67 8.00 -20.01
C VAL A 657 -2.08 7.07 -18.95
N GLY A 658 -2.53 5.82 -18.94
CA GLY A 658 -1.93 4.72 -18.16
C GLY A 658 -1.32 3.68 -19.08
N LEU A 659 0.00 3.51 -19.03
CA LEU A 659 0.68 2.47 -19.80
C LEU A 659 0.85 1.19 -18.97
N THR A 660 0.73 0.03 -19.62
CA THR A 660 1.11 -1.26 -19.06
C THR A 660 2.29 -1.86 -19.82
N SER A 661 3.10 -2.64 -19.11
CA SER A 661 4.16 -3.46 -19.70
C SER A 661 3.86 -4.92 -19.43
N THR A 662 4.15 -5.76 -20.41
CA THR A 662 4.03 -7.21 -20.30
C THR A 662 5.41 -7.85 -20.30
N ILE A 663 5.60 -8.90 -19.52
CA ILE A 663 6.79 -9.75 -19.57
C ILE A 663 6.39 -11.20 -19.84
N SER A 664 7.09 -11.85 -20.76
CA SER A 664 6.89 -13.25 -21.13
C SER A 664 8.24 -13.96 -21.28
N GLY A 665 8.26 -15.29 -21.24
CA GLY A 665 9.46 -16.09 -21.48
C GLY A 665 9.14 -17.57 -21.64
N SER A 666 10.17 -18.40 -21.76
CA SER A 666 10.01 -19.82 -22.10
C SER A 666 9.70 -20.73 -20.92
N ASN A 667 9.87 -20.26 -19.68
CA ASN A 667 9.74 -21.07 -18.46
C ASN A 667 9.03 -20.38 -17.27
N PHE A 668 8.25 -19.32 -17.52
CA PHE A 668 7.43 -18.65 -16.51
C PHE A 668 6.17 -18.06 -17.17
N ASP A 669 5.13 -17.84 -16.37
CA ASP A 669 3.86 -17.29 -16.86
C ASP A 669 3.99 -15.82 -17.25
N THR A 670 3.20 -15.39 -18.24
CA THR A 670 3.18 -13.99 -18.65
C THR A 670 2.59 -13.12 -17.54
N TRP A 671 3.22 -11.97 -17.29
CA TRP A 671 2.75 -10.98 -16.32
C TRP A 671 2.52 -9.63 -17.00
N GLU A 672 1.55 -8.87 -16.52
CA GLU A 672 1.27 -7.50 -16.92
C GLU A 672 1.35 -6.58 -15.70
N SER A 673 2.02 -5.43 -15.84
CA SER A 673 2.07 -4.42 -14.78
C SER A 673 0.71 -3.74 -14.61
N ASN A 674 0.43 -3.25 -13.40
CA ASN A 674 -0.74 -2.42 -13.12
C ASN A 674 -0.38 -0.93 -13.02
N ALA A 675 -1.32 -0.11 -12.55
CA ALA A 675 -1.17 1.33 -12.45
C ALA A 675 -0.22 1.80 -11.32
N TYR A 676 0.24 0.88 -10.48
CA TYR A 676 0.95 1.21 -9.24
C TYR A 676 2.45 0.90 -9.37
N PRO A 677 3.34 1.89 -9.19
CA PRO A 677 4.75 1.65 -8.99
C PRO A 677 4.98 0.71 -7.79
N ASN A 678 5.93 -0.20 -7.90
CA ASN A 678 6.17 -1.20 -6.86
C ASN A 678 7.05 -0.68 -5.71
N ASN A 679 6.56 0.35 -5.02
CA ASN A 679 7.22 0.98 -3.89
C ASN A 679 6.43 0.73 -2.60
N ALA A 680 7.14 0.51 -1.49
CA ALA A 680 6.54 0.50 -0.15
C ALA A 680 6.57 1.94 0.41
N THR A 681 5.47 2.66 0.22
CA THR A 681 5.34 4.09 0.54
C THR A 681 3.93 4.39 1.05
N TYR A 682 3.80 5.44 1.86
CA TYR A 682 2.50 5.95 2.35
C TYR A 682 1.94 7.07 1.45
N THR A 683 2.64 7.38 0.37
CA THR A 683 2.21 8.31 -0.68
C THR A 683 1.49 7.55 -1.77
N MET A 684 0.34 8.06 -2.21
CA MET A 684 -0.41 7.42 -3.29
C MET A 684 0.30 7.65 -4.62
N GLU A 685 1.08 6.67 -5.08
CA GLU A 685 1.79 6.74 -6.35
C GLU A 685 1.03 5.98 -7.44
N ARG A 686 0.85 6.63 -8.59
CA ARG A 686 0.30 6.01 -9.81
C ARG A 686 1.20 6.34 -11.00
N ASN A 687 1.24 5.46 -11.99
CA ASN A 687 1.94 5.68 -13.26
C ASN A 687 0.99 6.22 -14.36
N LEU A 688 -0.02 6.99 -13.94
CA LEU A 688 -0.99 7.65 -14.80
C LEU A 688 -0.54 9.09 -15.07
N VAL A 689 -0.61 9.52 -16.33
CA VAL A 689 -0.11 10.83 -16.76
C VAL A 689 -1.22 11.64 -17.43
N ASP A 690 -1.57 12.78 -16.84
CA ASP A 690 -2.47 13.76 -17.45
C ASP A 690 -1.79 14.46 -18.62
N ILE A 691 -2.36 14.33 -19.80
CA ILE A 691 -1.89 15.02 -21.00
C ILE A 691 -2.70 16.28 -21.21
N LEU A 692 -2.07 17.42 -20.94
CA LEU A 692 -2.70 18.72 -20.90
C LEU A 692 -2.30 19.62 -22.07
N ASP A 693 -3.20 20.56 -22.41
CA ASP A 693 -2.88 21.70 -23.26
C ASP A 693 -1.95 22.70 -22.56
N ASN A 694 -1.17 23.41 -23.37
CA ASN A 694 -0.32 24.48 -22.85
C ASN A 694 -1.17 25.57 -22.20
N PRO A 695 -0.95 25.87 -20.92
CA PRO A 695 -1.77 26.81 -20.14
C PRO A 695 -1.47 28.28 -20.47
N PHE A 696 -0.41 28.53 -21.22
CA PHE A 696 0.09 29.87 -21.55
C PHE A 696 0.22 30.03 -23.06
N ALA A 697 -0.09 31.23 -23.53
CA ALA A 697 0.26 31.73 -24.85
C ALA A 697 1.27 32.87 -24.71
N LEU A 698 2.26 32.91 -25.61
CA LEU A 698 3.24 33.99 -25.67
C LEU A 698 3.06 34.80 -26.95
N GLU A 699 2.75 36.08 -26.80
CA GLU A 699 2.65 37.03 -27.90
C GLU A 699 3.80 38.04 -27.86
N LYS A 700 4.43 38.28 -29.01
CA LYS A 700 5.40 39.36 -29.19
C LYS A 700 4.84 40.35 -30.21
N ASN A 701 4.67 41.59 -29.78
CA ASN A 701 4.16 42.68 -30.59
C ASN A 701 5.15 43.84 -30.61
N VAL A 702 5.05 44.69 -31.63
CA VAL A 702 5.84 45.92 -31.79
C VAL A 702 4.90 47.10 -32.01
N ASP A 703 5.26 48.27 -31.49
CA ASP A 703 4.48 49.50 -31.60
C ASP A 703 4.37 50.04 -33.04
N THR A 704 5.39 49.82 -33.87
CA THR A 704 5.39 50.13 -35.31
C THR A 704 6.20 49.11 -36.10
N THR A 705 5.68 48.73 -37.28
CA THR A 705 6.42 47.91 -38.24
C THR A 705 7.18 48.74 -39.27
N ASP A 706 6.90 50.04 -39.39
CA ASP A 706 7.46 50.94 -40.40
C ASP A 706 8.55 51.84 -39.78
N ILE A 707 9.82 51.51 -40.04
CA ILE A 707 10.96 52.06 -39.28
C ILE A 707 12.06 52.65 -40.17
N SER A 708 12.91 53.51 -39.61
CA SER A 708 14.15 54.02 -40.21
C SER A 708 15.36 53.73 -39.32
N VAL A 709 16.56 53.78 -39.87
CA VAL A 709 17.78 53.66 -39.06
C VAL A 709 17.84 54.81 -38.05
N ASN A 710 18.16 54.48 -36.79
CA ASN A 710 18.10 55.32 -35.59
C ASN A 710 16.72 55.49 -34.93
N ASP A 711 15.65 54.94 -35.51
CA ASP A 711 14.36 54.92 -34.81
C ASP A 711 14.47 54.08 -33.53
N THR A 712 13.69 54.48 -32.53
CA THR A 712 13.45 53.71 -31.32
C THR A 712 12.08 53.06 -31.45
N ILE A 713 12.03 51.76 -31.27
CA ILE A 713 10.81 50.96 -31.30
C ILE A 713 10.58 50.30 -29.95
N GLU A 714 9.33 50.07 -29.59
CA GLU A 714 8.93 49.43 -28.34
C GLU A 714 8.30 48.07 -28.64
N PHE A 715 8.88 47.03 -28.06
CA PHE A 715 8.32 45.70 -28.06
C PHE A 715 7.45 45.49 -26.84
N THR A 716 6.35 44.77 -27.02
CA THR A 716 5.50 44.26 -25.95
C THR A 716 5.49 42.73 -26.02
N LEU A 717 5.99 42.09 -24.98
CA LEU A 717 5.82 40.65 -24.76
C LEU A 717 4.65 40.45 -23.80
N LYS A 718 3.64 39.71 -24.24
CA LYS A 718 2.47 39.37 -23.44
C LYS A 718 2.44 37.86 -23.23
N ILE A 719 2.50 37.43 -21.98
CA ILE A 719 2.15 36.07 -21.57
C ILE A 719 0.67 36.13 -21.20
N ALA A 720 -0.18 35.44 -21.95
CA ALA A 720 -1.58 35.25 -21.62
C ALA A 720 -1.76 33.86 -20.99
N GLY A 721 -2.31 33.82 -19.78
CA GLY A 721 -2.63 32.55 -19.12
C GLY A 721 -4.10 32.21 -19.32
N ASP A 722 -4.39 31.12 -20.01
CA ASP A 722 -5.74 30.58 -20.06
C ASP A 722 -6.12 29.99 -18.69
N LYS A 723 -7.42 29.90 -18.41
CA LYS A 723 -7.90 29.19 -17.22
C LYS A 723 -7.65 27.70 -17.45
N VAL A 724 -6.76 27.12 -16.65
CA VAL A 724 -6.48 25.67 -16.67
C VAL A 724 -7.42 24.98 -15.70
N ASP A 725 -7.95 23.84 -16.12
CA ASP A 725 -8.73 22.98 -15.24
C ASP A 725 -7.87 22.39 -14.11
N TRP A 726 -8.53 21.87 -13.08
CA TRP A 726 -7.86 21.25 -11.94
C TRP A 726 -7.19 19.94 -12.34
N LEU A 727 -5.99 19.69 -11.82
CA LEU A 727 -5.46 18.33 -11.74
C LEU A 727 -6.25 17.57 -10.68
N ASN A 728 -7.05 16.60 -11.11
CA ASN A 728 -7.87 15.77 -10.23
C ASN A 728 -7.22 14.40 -10.05
N GLY A 729 -7.71 13.64 -9.08
CA GLY A 729 -7.28 12.28 -8.83
C GLY A 729 -6.49 12.14 -7.53
N GLY A 730 -6.67 11.01 -6.86
CA GLY A 730 -5.99 10.69 -5.61
C GLY A 730 -6.52 9.38 -5.06
N ARG A 731 -6.20 9.10 -3.80
CA ARG A 731 -6.68 7.91 -3.10
C ARG A 731 -8.17 7.99 -2.84
N ASP A 732 -8.90 6.95 -3.22
CA ASP A 732 -10.31 6.84 -2.84
C ASP A 732 -10.48 6.52 -1.34
N ASN A 733 -11.63 6.88 -0.77
CA ASN A 733 -11.99 6.56 0.62
C ASN A 733 -11.08 7.17 1.71
N VAL A 734 -10.39 8.27 1.40
CA VAL A 734 -9.92 9.24 2.40
C VAL A 734 -10.73 10.51 2.26
N ARG A 735 -11.56 10.80 3.25
CA ARG A 735 -12.51 11.91 3.23
C ARG A 735 -12.24 12.86 4.37
N LEU A 736 -12.32 14.15 4.09
CA LEU A 736 -12.29 15.19 5.11
C LEU A 736 -13.69 15.78 5.33
N SER A 737 -13.97 16.11 6.59
CA SER A 737 -15.11 16.95 6.97
C SER A 737 -14.64 18.30 7.51
N TYR A 738 -15.47 19.32 7.33
CA TYR A 738 -15.19 20.72 7.63
C TYR A 738 -16.26 21.34 8.54
N GLY A 739 -15.82 22.19 9.45
CA GLY A 739 -16.67 23.12 10.20
C GLY A 739 -15.94 24.41 10.52
N ASN A 740 -16.68 25.43 10.95
CA ASN A 740 -16.12 26.71 11.37
C ASN A 740 -16.74 27.22 12.68
N PHE A 741 -16.00 28.07 13.40
CA PHE A 741 -16.54 28.79 14.56
C PHE A 741 -15.98 30.21 14.58
N PHE A 742 -16.86 31.20 14.48
CA PHE A 742 -16.49 32.61 14.58
C PHE A 742 -16.73 33.13 15.99
N LEU A 743 -15.66 33.53 16.68
CA LEU A 743 -15.73 34.05 18.04
C LEU A 743 -15.85 35.59 18.02
N GLU A 744 -17.07 36.12 18.05
CA GLU A 744 -17.36 37.57 17.96
C GLU A 744 -16.60 38.43 18.99
N ASN A 745 -16.41 37.91 20.21
CA ASN A 745 -15.74 38.64 21.30
C ASN A 745 -14.20 38.58 21.26
N GLY A 746 -13.65 37.69 20.42
CA GLY A 746 -12.20 37.49 20.23
C GLY A 746 -11.70 37.81 18.82
N PHE A 747 -12.62 38.05 17.87
CA PHE A 747 -12.35 38.29 16.44
C PHE A 747 -11.55 37.19 15.75
N ASN A 748 -11.73 35.92 16.17
CA ASN A 748 -11.01 34.77 15.62
C ASN A 748 -11.96 33.87 14.82
N LEU A 749 -11.50 33.39 13.67
CA LEU A 749 -12.15 32.31 12.94
C LEU A 749 -11.39 31.01 13.22
N PHE A 750 -12.08 30.04 13.82
CA PHE A 750 -11.57 28.68 13.94
C PHE A 750 -12.09 27.84 12.79
N GLN A 751 -11.22 27.01 12.21
CA GLN A 751 -11.63 25.99 11.24
C GLN A 751 -11.31 24.61 11.80
N PHE A 752 -12.17 23.65 11.49
CA PHE A 752 -12.07 22.27 11.95
C PHE A 752 -11.99 21.35 10.75
N PHE A 753 -11.01 20.45 10.77
CA PHE A 753 -10.83 19.41 9.76
C PHE A 753 -10.75 18.05 10.44
N LYS A 754 -11.56 17.11 9.97
CA LYS A 754 -11.59 15.73 10.49
C LYS A 754 -11.31 14.75 9.38
N PHE A 755 -10.37 13.83 9.61
CA PHE A 755 -10.05 12.76 8.67
C PHE A 755 -10.90 11.51 8.91
N TRP A 756 -11.48 11.02 7.82
CA TRP A 756 -12.16 9.73 7.71
C TRP A 756 -11.39 8.87 6.72
N HIS A 757 -10.45 8.09 7.25
CA HIS A 757 -9.61 7.20 6.46
C HIS A 757 -10.18 5.79 6.49
N ASP A 758 -10.63 5.31 5.33
CA ASP A 758 -11.12 3.95 5.13
C ASP A 758 -10.64 3.37 3.79
N ALA A 759 -9.46 3.79 3.34
CA ALA A 759 -8.86 3.32 2.09
C ALA A 759 -8.32 1.88 2.21
N PRO A 760 -8.03 1.20 1.08
CA PRO A 760 -7.48 -0.14 1.10
C PRO A 760 -6.12 -0.26 1.81
N GLU A 761 -5.28 0.77 1.76
CA GLU A 761 -4.03 0.77 2.52
C GLU A 761 -4.29 0.82 4.03
N ALA A 762 -3.46 0.11 4.80
CA ALA A 762 -3.55 0.10 6.25
C ALA A 762 -3.19 1.46 6.87
N TYR A 763 -2.30 2.22 6.23
CA TYR A 763 -1.83 3.49 6.76
C TYR A 763 -1.70 4.55 5.67
N ILE A 764 -2.03 5.80 6.02
CA ILE A 764 -1.73 6.98 5.20
C ILE A 764 -0.83 7.95 5.95
N ASN A 765 -0.02 8.70 5.21
CA ASN A 765 0.66 9.87 5.75
C ASN A 765 -0.23 11.10 5.57
N MET A 766 -0.71 11.68 6.67
CA MET A 766 -1.54 12.89 6.66
C MET A 766 -0.82 14.09 6.05
N GLY A 767 0.52 14.11 6.05
CA GLY A 767 1.32 15.17 5.45
C GLY A 767 1.26 15.21 3.92
N ASN A 768 0.67 14.18 3.30
CA ASN A 768 0.33 14.17 1.88
C ASN A 768 -0.97 14.91 1.58
N TYR A 769 -1.62 15.56 2.56
CA TYR A 769 -2.86 16.30 2.36
C TYR A 769 -2.67 17.78 2.68
N ARG A 770 -3.39 18.63 1.94
CA ARG A 770 -3.54 20.05 2.23
C ARG A 770 -4.94 20.53 1.91
N VAL A 771 -5.34 21.63 2.54
CA VAL A 771 -6.63 22.28 2.32
C VAL A 771 -6.44 23.73 1.93
N SER A 772 -7.27 24.19 0.99
CA SER A 772 -7.30 25.59 0.55
C SER A 772 -8.58 26.27 1.03
N TYR A 773 -8.41 27.39 1.72
CA TYR A 773 -9.46 28.31 2.13
C TYR A 773 -9.34 29.60 1.32
N TYR A 774 -10.44 30.09 0.76
CA TYR A 774 -10.47 31.27 -0.10
C TYR A 774 -11.05 32.44 0.67
N LEU A 775 -10.26 33.52 0.77
CA LEU A 775 -10.57 34.69 1.59
C LEU A 775 -10.78 35.96 0.73
N ASN A 776 -11.70 36.84 1.13
CA ASN A 776 -11.74 38.23 0.67
C ASN A 776 -10.97 39.17 1.61
N ASP A 777 -9.70 39.45 1.30
CA ASP A 777 -8.90 40.43 2.02
C ASP A 777 -9.18 41.86 1.52
N THR A 778 -10.26 42.46 2.01
CA THR A 778 -10.62 43.87 1.77
C THR A 778 -9.78 44.85 2.59
N CYS A 779 -9.11 44.36 3.64
CA CYS A 779 -8.42 45.18 4.64
C CYS A 779 -6.89 45.23 4.43
N GLY A 780 -6.35 44.46 3.48
CA GLY A 780 -4.91 44.38 3.19
C GLY A 780 -4.12 43.70 4.30
N LEU A 781 -4.74 42.76 5.02
CA LEU A 781 -4.17 42.06 6.17
C LEU A 781 -3.30 40.87 5.78
N VAL A 782 -3.41 40.38 4.54
CA VAL A 782 -2.61 39.27 4.02
C VAL A 782 -1.44 39.84 3.20
N SER A 783 -0.25 39.94 3.81
CA SER A 783 1.00 40.26 3.10
C SER A 783 2.22 39.57 3.71
N ASP A 784 3.21 39.26 2.86
CA ASP A 784 4.44 38.53 3.20
C ASP A 784 5.39 39.29 4.15
N LYS A 785 5.02 40.48 4.62
CA LYS A 785 5.93 41.44 5.29
C LYS A 785 5.44 42.02 6.62
N ASN A 786 4.24 41.69 7.12
CA ASN A 786 3.64 42.51 8.19
C ASN A 786 3.76 41.98 9.63
N GLN A 787 4.24 42.86 10.52
CA GLN A 787 4.07 42.80 11.98
C GLN A 787 2.60 43.10 12.42
N GLU A 788 1.69 43.36 11.46
CA GLU A 788 0.27 43.74 11.63
C GLU A 788 -0.68 42.96 10.66
N GLY A 789 -0.36 41.69 10.33
CA GLY A 789 -1.11 40.85 9.36
C GLY A 789 -1.96 39.73 9.97
N LEU A 790 -2.50 38.83 9.12
CA LEU A 790 -3.20 37.60 9.56
C LEU A 790 -2.20 36.57 10.10
N ILE A 791 -2.50 36.00 11.27
CA ILE A 791 -1.79 34.88 11.89
C ILE A 791 -2.64 33.64 11.71
N CYS A 792 -2.09 32.64 11.02
CA CYS A 792 -2.63 31.30 10.98
C CYS A 792 -1.80 30.39 11.87
N ARG A 793 -2.46 29.54 12.66
CA ARG A 793 -1.78 28.54 13.48
C ARG A 793 -2.62 27.29 13.65
N LEU A 794 -1.93 26.18 13.91
CA LEU A 794 -2.54 25.00 14.52
C LEU A 794 -2.82 25.36 15.99
N ASP A 795 -4.09 25.39 16.37
CA ASP A 795 -4.52 25.74 17.72
C ASP A 795 -4.37 24.53 18.66
N ASN A 796 -4.18 24.74 19.97
CA ASN A 796 -3.87 23.69 20.95
C ASN A 796 -5.02 22.70 21.27
N GLU A 797 -6.26 22.96 20.89
CA GLU A 797 -7.39 22.01 21.06
C GLU A 797 -7.55 21.15 19.79
N ASN A 798 -6.48 20.46 19.39
CA ASN A 798 -6.50 19.48 18.32
C ASN A 798 -5.92 18.14 18.78
N ASP A 799 -6.20 17.07 18.04
CA ASP A 799 -5.79 15.71 18.40
C ASP A 799 -4.26 15.54 18.35
N ALA A 800 -3.59 16.08 17.34
CA ALA A 800 -2.14 15.91 17.18
C ALA A 800 -1.32 16.51 18.36
N LEU A 801 -1.74 17.66 18.90
CA LEU A 801 -1.13 18.26 20.10
C LEU A 801 -1.58 17.55 21.39
N LYS A 802 -2.87 17.31 21.56
CA LYS A 802 -3.44 16.70 22.77
C LYS A 802 -2.88 15.30 23.05
N TYR A 803 -2.63 14.53 22.00
CA TYR A 803 -2.11 13.16 22.11
C TYR A 803 -0.58 13.07 22.00
N GLY A 804 0.11 14.23 21.99
CA GLY A 804 1.55 14.35 22.22
C GLY A 804 2.44 14.05 21.01
N TYR A 805 1.93 14.24 19.79
CA TYR A 805 2.63 13.88 18.55
C TYR A 805 3.37 15.02 17.87
N LEU A 806 3.07 16.26 18.26
CA LEU A 806 3.75 17.46 17.81
C LEU A 806 4.32 18.18 19.04
N GLU A 807 5.55 18.68 18.94
CA GLU A 807 6.03 19.67 19.92
C GLU A 807 5.20 20.95 19.77
N ASP A 808 4.85 21.56 20.90
CA ASP A 808 3.93 22.71 20.99
C ASP A 808 4.32 23.83 20.00
N GLY A 809 3.48 24.04 18.96
CA GLY A 809 3.58 25.16 18.03
C GLY A 809 4.17 24.92 16.63
N ASN A 810 4.60 23.71 16.25
CA ASN A 810 5.08 23.43 14.89
C ASN A 810 4.52 22.10 14.36
N GLY A 811 3.72 22.14 13.29
CA GLY A 811 3.25 20.90 12.64
C GLY A 811 2.54 21.11 11.32
N MET A 812 1.57 22.02 11.27
CA MET A 812 0.95 22.44 10.00
C MET A 812 1.74 23.56 9.34
N GLU A 813 1.88 23.49 8.02
CA GLU A 813 2.48 24.54 7.20
C GLU A 813 1.36 25.40 6.61
N PHE A 814 1.46 26.72 6.79
CA PHE A 814 0.51 27.69 6.27
C PHE A 814 1.20 28.53 5.21
N THR A 815 0.65 28.54 3.99
CA THR A 815 1.09 29.45 2.93
C THR A 815 -0.09 30.29 2.46
N MET A 816 0.18 31.51 2.03
CA MET A 816 -0.83 32.46 1.57
C MET A 816 -0.39 32.97 0.21
N GLU A 817 -1.34 33.07 -0.72
CA GLU A 817 -1.08 33.60 -2.06
C GLU A 817 -2.17 34.59 -2.49
N ASP A 818 -1.74 35.61 -3.22
CA ASP A 818 -2.65 36.46 -4.00
C ASP A 818 -3.26 35.62 -5.12
N ILE A 819 -4.57 35.75 -5.34
CA ILE A 819 -5.25 35.14 -6.48
C ILE A 819 -6.04 36.20 -7.25
N PRO A 820 -6.36 35.98 -8.54
CA PRO A 820 -7.28 36.85 -9.27
C PRO A 820 -8.59 37.02 -8.50
N THR A 821 -9.10 38.25 -8.41
CA THR A 821 -10.36 38.51 -7.71
C THR A 821 -11.50 37.76 -8.40
N GLY A 822 -12.08 36.80 -7.68
CA GLY A 822 -13.24 36.03 -8.10
C GLY A 822 -14.47 36.46 -7.30
N ALA A 823 -15.64 36.47 -7.94
CA ALA A 823 -16.91 36.67 -7.27
C ALA A 823 -18.00 35.83 -7.95
N ASP A 824 -18.77 35.09 -7.16
CA ASP A 824 -19.93 34.32 -7.60
C ASP A 824 -21.07 34.43 -6.56
N GLU A 825 -22.03 33.50 -6.58
CA GLU A 825 -23.15 33.49 -5.64
C GLU A 825 -22.75 33.13 -4.20
N ASP A 826 -21.57 32.56 -4.02
CA ASP A 826 -21.06 32.13 -2.71
C ASP A 826 -20.24 33.19 -2.01
N GLY A 827 -19.70 34.16 -2.74
CA GLY A 827 -18.96 35.28 -2.17
C GLY A 827 -17.86 35.80 -3.09
N ILE A 828 -16.92 36.51 -2.49
CA ILE A 828 -15.77 37.13 -3.13
C ILE A 828 -14.50 36.48 -2.58
N CYS A 829 -13.47 36.37 -3.40
CA CYS A 829 -12.14 35.97 -2.96
C CYS A 829 -11.06 36.73 -3.73
N ASN A 830 -9.95 37.03 -3.06
CA ASN A 830 -8.75 37.59 -3.65
C ASN A 830 -7.46 37.04 -3.01
N LYS A 831 -7.60 36.18 -1.98
CA LYS A 831 -6.50 35.43 -1.35
C LYS A 831 -6.86 33.96 -1.27
N ARG A 832 -5.85 33.10 -1.32
CA ARG A 832 -5.95 31.68 -0.97
C ARG A 832 -4.99 31.39 0.17
N ILE A 833 -5.50 30.72 1.21
CA ILE A 833 -4.73 30.23 2.35
C ILE A 833 -4.65 28.71 2.21
N ILE A 834 -3.45 28.18 2.09
CA ILE A 834 -3.18 26.75 1.96
C ILE A 834 -2.65 26.26 3.30
N MET A 835 -3.27 25.23 3.86
CA MET A 835 -2.92 24.63 5.14
C MET A 835 -2.55 23.17 4.87
N LYS A 836 -1.26 22.86 4.96
CA LYS A 836 -0.73 21.52 4.80
C LYS A 836 -0.65 20.83 6.15
N PHE A 837 -1.16 19.60 6.22
CA PHE A 837 -1.15 18.81 7.44
C PHE A 837 0.26 18.31 7.79
N PRO A 838 0.53 17.99 9.07
CA PRO A 838 1.83 17.46 9.50
C PRO A 838 2.11 16.07 8.94
N ASN A 839 3.39 15.73 8.78
CA ASN A 839 3.84 14.38 8.41
C ASN A 839 3.60 13.38 9.53
N ILE A 840 2.38 12.83 9.56
CA ILE A 840 1.90 11.94 10.60
C ILE A 840 1.32 10.69 9.93
N LEU A 841 1.78 9.51 10.36
CA LEU A 841 1.21 8.25 9.92
C LEU A 841 -0.07 7.95 10.70
N SER A 842 -1.17 7.65 10.02
CA SER A 842 -2.46 7.30 10.64
C SER A 842 -2.96 5.96 10.11
N ALA A 843 -3.48 5.12 11.02
CA ALA A 843 -4.30 3.97 10.66
C ALA A 843 -5.69 4.42 10.20
N THR A 844 -6.51 3.47 9.72
CA THR A 844 -7.91 3.71 9.39
C THR A 844 -8.71 4.22 10.59
N THR A 845 -9.70 5.08 10.32
CA THR A 845 -10.54 5.67 11.38
C THR A 845 -11.25 4.58 12.18
N SER A 846 -11.73 3.52 11.53
CA SER A 846 -12.37 2.37 12.18
C SER A 846 -11.44 1.66 13.19
N HIS A 847 -10.17 1.46 12.84
CA HIS A 847 -9.19 0.87 13.75
C HIS A 847 -8.87 1.79 14.93
N LEU A 848 -8.72 3.10 14.67
CA LEU A 848 -8.48 4.09 15.72
C LEU A 848 -9.64 4.20 16.71
N GLU A 849 -10.89 4.19 16.23
CA GLU A 849 -12.09 4.19 17.08
C GLU A 849 -12.15 2.92 17.95
N THR A 850 -11.85 1.76 17.36
CA THR A 850 -11.77 0.48 18.07
C THR A 850 -10.75 0.53 19.21
N ALA A 851 -9.56 1.08 18.96
CA ALA A 851 -8.43 1.09 19.89
C ALA A 851 -8.34 2.35 20.78
N SER A 852 -9.32 3.26 20.67
CA SER A 852 -9.30 4.61 21.26
C SER A 852 -9.06 4.71 22.79
N ASN A 853 -9.42 3.67 23.55
CA ASN A 853 -9.14 3.60 25.00
C ASN A 853 -8.00 2.62 25.36
N ALA A 854 -7.29 2.10 24.36
CA ALA A 854 -6.27 1.07 24.48
C ALA A 854 -5.14 1.30 23.47
N LYS A 855 -4.31 2.34 23.68
CA LYS A 855 -3.17 2.72 22.80
C LYS A 855 -2.25 1.55 22.43
N TYR A 856 -2.11 0.55 23.30
CA TYR A 856 -1.27 -0.64 23.06
C TYR A 856 -1.84 -1.59 21.99
N LEU A 857 -3.07 -1.37 21.49
CA LEU A 857 -3.68 -2.09 20.38
C LEU A 857 -3.44 -1.42 19.02
N ILE A 858 -2.61 -0.36 18.97
CA ILE A 858 -2.25 0.34 17.73
C ILE A 858 -0.79 0.05 17.42
N HIS A 859 -0.58 -0.59 16.28
CA HIS A 859 0.73 -1.11 15.89
C HIS A 859 1.70 -0.02 15.42
N LYS A 860 1.22 0.91 14.58
CA LYS A 860 2.02 1.97 13.94
C LYS A 860 1.21 3.27 13.89
N GLY A 861 1.90 4.40 13.85
CA GLY A 861 1.29 5.72 13.68
C GLY A 861 0.59 6.28 14.92
N VAL A 862 -0.28 7.25 14.69
CA VAL A 862 -1.01 7.97 15.74
C VAL A 862 -2.21 7.20 16.28
N TRP A 863 -2.58 7.49 17.53
CA TRP A 863 -3.75 6.88 18.19
C TRP A 863 -4.96 7.79 18.29
N ALA A 864 -4.97 8.91 17.57
CA ALA A 864 -6.01 9.92 17.66
C ALA A 864 -6.83 10.02 16.38
N PRO A 865 -8.15 10.26 16.47
CA PRO A 865 -9.08 10.19 15.34
C PRO A 865 -8.99 11.37 14.35
N GLY A 866 -7.83 12.03 14.24
CA GLY A 866 -7.51 12.94 13.14
C GLY A 866 -8.26 14.29 13.13
N LEU A 867 -8.64 14.84 14.29
CA LEU A 867 -9.20 16.21 14.37
C LEU A 867 -8.09 17.28 14.42
N TYR A 868 -8.14 18.21 13.47
CA TYR A 868 -7.29 19.40 13.41
C TYR A 868 -8.12 20.68 13.56
N ARG A 869 -7.74 21.52 14.51
CA ARG A 869 -8.32 22.85 14.71
C ARG A 869 -7.28 23.91 14.35
N THR A 870 -7.59 24.75 13.37
CA THR A 870 -6.75 25.91 13.02
C THR A 870 -7.42 27.19 13.50
N SER A 871 -6.62 28.24 13.76
CA SER A 871 -7.15 29.58 14.03
C SER A 871 -6.59 30.59 13.03
N MET A 872 -7.47 31.49 12.59
CA MET A 872 -7.16 32.68 11.80
C MET A 872 -7.45 33.91 12.66
N GLU A 873 -6.40 34.70 12.94
CA GLU A 873 -6.44 35.81 13.88
C GLU A 873 -5.67 37.02 13.35
N LYS A 874 -6.07 38.23 13.71
CA LYS A 874 -5.36 39.45 13.33
C LYS A 874 -4.20 39.77 14.29
N ASN A 875 -3.05 40.21 13.76
CA ASN A 875 -1.88 40.70 14.51
C ASN A 875 -1.88 42.24 14.63
N PRO A 876 -1.51 42.85 15.78
CA PRO A 876 -1.33 42.24 17.10
C PRO A 876 -2.63 41.81 17.76
N PHE A 877 -2.60 40.63 18.37
CA PHE A 877 -3.72 40.14 19.18
C PHE A 877 -3.58 40.60 20.64
N PRO A 878 -4.66 41.02 21.31
CA PRO A 878 -6.02 41.28 20.79
C PRO A 878 -6.20 42.75 20.35
N ILE A 879 -6.88 42.99 19.23
CA ILE A 879 -7.41 44.31 18.83
C ILE A 879 -8.95 44.24 18.83
N GLN A 880 -9.60 45.24 19.43
CA GLN A 880 -11.05 45.43 19.37
C GLN A 880 -11.44 46.17 18.08
N ASP A 881 -11.30 45.53 16.91
CA ASP A 881 -11.86 46.04 15.66
C ASP A 881 -12.56 44.94 14.85
N ASN A 882 -13.50 45.33 14.00
CA ASN A 882 -14.38 44.40 13.28
C ASN A 882 -13.74 43.80 12.02
N ALA A 883 -12.42 43.92 11.83
CA ALA A 883 -11.78 43.58 10.56
C ALA A 883 -12.02 42.12 10.14
N MET A 884 -11.95 41.16 11.07
CA MET A 884 -12.27 39.76 10.76
C MET A 884 -13.75 39.56 10.41
N ALA A 885 -14.68 40.23 11.11
CA ALA A 885 -16.10 40.16 10.76
C ALA A 885 -16.38 40.79 9.38
N GLU A 886 -15.67 41.86 9.03
CA GLU A 886 -15.76 42.52 7.72
C GLU A 886 -15.20 41.61 6.60
N MET A 887 -14.08 40.93 6.84
CA MET A 887 -13.51 39.96 5.89
C MET A 887 -14.44 38.76 5.66
N LEU A 888 -15.12 38.27 6.71
CA LEU A 888 -16.02 37.11 6.63
C LEU A 888 -17.39 37.42 6.01
N ALA A 889 -17.77 38.70 5.93
CA ALA A 889 -19.11 39.11 5.53
C ALA A 889 -19.48 38.74 4.08
N ASP A 890 -18.50 38.75 3.17
CA ASP A 890 -18.65 38.36 1.77
C ASP A 890 -17.65 37.28 1.36
N ASP A 891 -17.11 36.56 2.34
CA ASP A 891 -16.04 35.60 2.13
C ASP A 891 -16.47 34.34 1.39
N TRP A 892 -15.68 33.90 0.41
CA TRP A 892 -16.02 32.73 -0.40
C TRP A 892 -15.90 31.40 0.34
N SER A 893 -15.08 31.22 1.38
CA SER A 893 -15.07 29.94 2.12
C SER A 893 -15.91 29.94 3.40
N TYR A 894 -16.22 31.10 3.98
CA TYR A 894 -17.04 31.20 5.19
C TYR A 894 -18.53 30.89 4.94
N SER A 895 -19.15 30.12 5.83
CA SER A 895 -20.60 29.92 5.84
C SER A 895 -21.11 29.62 7.25
N ASP A 896 -22.23 30.23 7.64
CA ASP A 896 -22.92 29.90 8.89
C ASP A 896 -23.59 28.50 8.82
N SER A 897 -23.72 27.91 7.63
CA SER A 897 -24.35 26.59 7.45
C SER A 897 -23.52 25.43 8.00
N VAL A 898 -22.22 25.65 8.24
CA VAL A 898 -21.27 24.65 8.75
C VAL A 898 -20.69 25.07 10.10
N ALA A 899 -21.35 26.03 10.77
CA ALA A 899 -20.95 26.52 12.08
C ALA A 899 -21.09 25.42 13.14
N THR A 900 -20.03 25.23 13.93
CA THR A 900 -20.04 24.28 15.04
C THR A 900 -20.82 24.85 16.23
N GLU A 901 -21.45 23.99 17.03
CA GLU A 901 -22.15 24.44 18.23
C GLU A 901 -21.15 24.89 19.31
N TYR A 902 -20.01 24.21 19.39
CA TYR A 902 -18.99 24.44 20.40
C TYR A 902 -17.66 24.94 19.81
N LEU A 903 -17.00 25.85 20.55
CA LEU A 903 -15.69 26.38 20.18
C LEU A 903 -14.60 25.30 20.07
N ASP A 904 -14.69 24.22 20.86
CA ASP A 904 -13.75 23.10 20.77
C ASP A 904 -14.08 22.11 19.64
N GLY A 905 -15.27 22.22 19.04
CA GLY A 905 -15.77 21.33 17.99
C GLY A 905 -15.84 19.85 18.40
N ARG A 906 -15.65 19.51 19.68
CA ARG A 906 -15.37 18.13 20.10
C ARG A 906 -16.59 17.21 20.08
N TYR A 907 -17.77 17.80 20.11
CA TYR A 907 -19.05 17.09 20.11
C TYR A 907 -19.77 17.24 18.77
N ASP A 908 -19.19 17.95 17.81
CA ASP A 908 -19.82 18.24 16.52
C ASP A 908 -19.36 17.22 15.48
N ASN A 909 -20.32 16.63 14.75
CA ASN A 909 -20.00 15.95 13.51
C ASN A 909 -19.91 17.02 12.42
N PHE A 910 -18.71 17.27 11.94
CA PHE A 910 -18.46 18.25 10.88
C PHE A 910 -19.12 17.84 9.56
N THR A 911 -19.18 18.75 8.59
CA THR A 911 -19.84 18.51 7.30
C THR A 911 -18.86 17.89 6.30
N PRO A 912 -19.13 16.74 5.63
CA PRO A 912 -18.25 16.19 4.60
C PRO A 912 -17.95 17.20 3.49
N ILE A 913 -16.69 17.27 3.04
CA ILE A 913 -16.31 18.16 1.94
C ILE A 913 -16.69 17.47 0.61
N THR A 914 -17.41 18.18 -0.27
CA THR A 914 -18.03 17.66 -1.51
C THR A 914 -17.83 18.64 -2.68
N PRO A 915 -17.84 18.24 -3.96
CA PRO A 915 -17.87 16.88 -4.50
C PRO A 915 -16.51 16.17 -4.37
N GLY A 916 -16.48 14.87 -4.63
CA GLY A 916 -15.27 14.06 -4.74
C GLY A 916 -14.62 14.17 -6.13
N TRP A 917 -13.30 14.01 -6.17
CA TRP A 917 -12.47 14.10 -7.38
C TRP A 917 -11.37 13.01 -7.40
N TYR A 918 -11.56 11.90 -6.70
CA TYR A 918 -10.54 10.87 -6.45
C TYR A 918 -10.22 9.98 -7.66
N ASN A 919 -11.24 9.55 -8.39
CA ASN A 919 -11.11 8.66 -9.53
C ASN A 919 -11.88 9.23 -10.73
N ASP A 920 -11.49 8.83 -11.94
CA ASP A 920 -12.05 9.33 -13.20
C ASP A 920 -13.52 8.94 -13.43
N GLU A 921 -13.99 7.87 -12.79
CA GLU A 921 -15.35 7.37 -12.91
C GLU A 921 -16.35 8.15 -12.03
N THR A 922 -15.88 8.73 -10.93
CA THR A 922 -16.68 9.43 -9.91
C THR A 922 -16.30 10.92 -9.80
N LEU A 923 -15.75 11.51 -10.87
CA LEU A 923 -15.36 12.92 -10.88
C LEU A 923 -16.58 13.82 -10.72
N GLY A 924 -16.61 14.58 -9.63
CA GLY A 924 -17.67 15.52 -9.33
C GLY A 924 -18.86 14.90 -8.58
N ASP A 925 -18.76 13.63 -8.16
CA ASP A 925 -19.81 12.96 -7.39
C ASP A 925 -20.00 13.61 -6.02
N GLU A 926 -21.24 13.70 -5.58
CA GLU A 926 -21.56 14.24 -4.26
C GLU A 926 -21.13 13.26 -3.16
N ILE A 927 -20.35 13.75 -2.19
CA ILE A 927 -20.00 13.01 -0.99
C ILE A 927 -21.06 13.31 0.07
N THR A 928 -21.93 12.34 0.32
CA THR A 928 -23.03 12.44 1.29
C THR A 928 -22.76 11.67 2.59
N ASN A 929 -21.68 10.91 2.67
CA ASN A 929 -21.34 10.11 3.85
C ASN A 929 -19.86 10.26 4.23
N TYR A 930 -19.55 9.94 5.48
CA TYR A 930 -18.22 10.14 6.06
C TYR A 930 -17.17 9.13 5.60
N ALA A 931 -17.54 7.87 5.37
CA ALA A 931 -16.67 6.83 4.81
C ALA A 931 -17.51 5.70 4.19
N ARG A 932 -16.90 4.84 3.36
CA ARG A 932 -17.61 3.76 2.64
C ARG A 932 -18.34 2.77 3.56
N HIS A 933 -17.77 2.47 4.73
CA HIS A 933 -18.34 1.52 5.68
C HIS A 933 -19.17 2.15 6.81
N THR A 934 -19.53 3.42 6.69
CA THR A 934 -20.45 4.05 7.64
C THR A 934 -21.89 3.72 7.29
N CYS A 935 -22.73 3.51 8.28
CA CYS A 935 -24.15 3.17 8.11
C CYS A 935 -25.10 4.17 8.79
N ASP A 936 -24.59 5.35 9.15
CA ASP A 936 -25.42 6.49 9.50
C ASP A 936 -26.12 7.09 8.26
N ASP A 937 -27.14 7.90 8.48
CA ASP A 937 -27.89 8.58 7.42
C ASP A 937 -26.97 9.53 6.61
N ASP A 938 -27.27 9.67 5.33
CA ASP A 938 -26.61 10.65 4.46
C ASP A 938 -26.77 12.08 5.00
N VAL A 939 -25.70 12.86 4.87
CA VAL A 939 -25.61 14.27 5.25
C VAL A 939 -25.35 15.15 4.03
N THR A 940 -25.84 16.39 4.06
CA THR A 940 -25.53 17.38 3.04
C THR A 940 -24.06 17.77 3.11
N GLY A 941 -23.31 17.66 2.01
CA GLY A 941 -21.90 18.06 1.99
C GLY A 941 -21.67 19.57 1.85
N PHE A 942 -20.45 20.03 2.14
CA PHE A 942 -19.99 21.41 1.98
C PHE A 942 -18.91 21.52 0.91
N SER A 943 -19.01 22.50 0.02
CA SER A 943 -18.19 22.51 -1.19
C SER A 943 -17.15 23.62 -1.28
N ARG A 944 -17.20 24.60 -0.39
CA ARG A 944 -16.42 25.85 -0.51
C ARG A 944 -15.03 25.78 0.15
N ILE A 945 -14.42 24.60 0.12
CA ILE A 945 -13.07 24.27 0.59
C ILE A 945 -12.49 23.28 -0.41
N VAL A 946 -11.22 23.39 -0.76
CA VAL A 946 -10.55 22.40 -1.62
C VAL A 946 -9.63 21.54 -0.79
N VAL A 947 -9.72 20.21 -0.94
CA VAL A 947 -8.75 19.25 -0.40
C VAL A 947 -7.90 18.73 -1.55
N GLU A 948 -6.59 18.72 -1.35
CA GLU A 948 -5.63 18.17 -2.30
C GLU A 948 -4.76 17.09 -1.64
N GLU A 949 -4.42 16.05 -2.41
CA GLU A 949 -3.46 15.02 -2.05
C GLU A 949 -2.19 15.12 -2.90
N TRP A 950 -1.03 14.86 -2.29
CA TRP A 950 0.26 14.74 -2.97
C TRP A 950 0.44 13.32 -3.54
N ASP A 951 0.61 13.21 -4.85
CA ASP A 951 0.77 11.93 -5.55
C ASP A 951 2.23 11.44 -5.68
N GLY A 952 3.17 12.17 -5.06
CA GLY A 952 4.62 11.97 -5.22
C GLY A 952 5.29 13.02 -6.12
N TYR A 953 4.52 13.69 -6.99
CA TYR A 953 5.02 14.62 -8.02
C TYR A 953 4.31 15.96 -8.02
N THR A 954 2.99 15.96 -7.79
CA THR A 954 2.15 17.16 -7.79
C THR A 954 0.99 17.02 -6.81
N TRP A 955 0.41 18.16 -6.47
CA TRP A 955 -0.82 18.22 -5.69
C TRP A 955 -2.02 18.06 -6.61
N ARG A 956 -2.94 17.17 -6.24
CA ARG A 956 -4.16 16.89 -7.00
C ARG A 956 -5.37 17.12 -6.13
N ARG A 957 -6.40 17.75 -6.70
CA ARG A 957 -7.67 17.96 -6.02
C ARG A 957 -8.40 16.63 -5.86
N ILE A 958 -8.83 16.36 -4.63
CA ILE A 958 -9.59 15.15 -4.27
C ILE A 958 -10.99 15.44 -3.72
N GLN A 959 -11.21 16.62 -3.13
CA GLN A 959 -12.53 17.05 -2.66
C GLN A 959 -12.76 18.55 -2.83
N GLY A 960 -14.03 18.92 -2.98
CA GLY A 960 -14.46 20.31 -2.91
C GLY A 960 -14.26 21.10 -4.19
N ARG A 961 -14.68 22.37 -4.18
CA ARG A 961 -14.48 23.30 -5.29
C ARG A 961 -13.74 24.55 -4.82
N GLY A 962 -13.10 25.20 -5.78
CA GLY A 962 -12.46 26.48 -5.60
C GLY A 962 -12.71 27.37 -6.81
N PRO A 963 -12.74 28.71 -6.60
CA PRO A 963 -12.98 29.68 -7.67
C PRO A 963 -11.83 29.75 -8.69
N VAL A 964 -10.62 29.32 -8.29
CA VAL A 964 -9.41 29.25 -9.12
C VAL A 964 -8.69 27.93 -8.92
N SER A 965 -8.13 27.34 -9.99
CA SER A 965 -7.52 26.00 -10.00
C SER A 965 -6.19 25.87 -9.25
N GLY A 966 -5.60 26.99 -8.84
CA GLY A 966 -4.48 26.98 -7.91
C GLY A 966 -3.18 26.36 -8.44
N ILE A 967 -3.04 26.20 -9.77
CA ILE A 967 -1.81 25.71 -10.41
C ILE A 967 -0.84 26.89 -10.60
N ASN A 968 0.32 26.80 -9.95
CA ASN A 968 1.39 27.79 -10.04
C ASN A 968 2.60 27.21 -10.79
N TYR A 969 3.19 28.01 -11.67
CA TYR A 969 4.36 27.62 -12.45
C TYR A 969 5.57 28.40 -11.96
N GLN A 970 6.58 27.69 -11.46
CA GLN A 970 7.76 28.30 -10.87
C GLN A 970 8.94 28.35 -11.85
N ASN A 971 9.89 29.25 -11.55
CA ASN A 971 11.16 29.41 -12.27
C ASN A 971 10.96 29.63 -13.77
N VAL A 972 9.97 30.47 -14.13
CA VAL A 972 9.66 30.75 -15.52
C VAL A 972 10.69 31.73 -16.08
N VAL A 973 11.31 31.39 -17.20
CA VAL A 973 12.28 32.24 -17.87
C VAL A 973 11.71 32.66 -19.22
N LEU A 974 11.46 33.95 -19.38
CA LEU A 974 11.14 34.54 -20.67
C LEU A 974 12.43 35.01 -21.33
N THR A 975 12.67 34.59 -22.58
CA THR A 975 13.82 35.04 -23.35
C THR A 975 13.41 35.59 -24.69
N ASP A 976 14.15 36.56 -25.20
CA ASP A 976 13.92 37.13 -26.52
C ASP A 976 15.25 37.33 -27.25
N SER A 977 15.35 36.83 -28.47
CA SER A 977 16.57 36.95 -29.27
C SER A 977 16.47 38.19 -30.16
N LEU A 978 17.42 39.12 -30.03
CA LEU A 978 17.46 40.32 -30.86
C LEU A 978 18.33 40.10 -32.10
N PRO A 979 17.86 40.48 -33.30
CA PRO A 979 18.70 40.50 -34.50
C PRO A 979 19.77 41.60 -34.36
N LYS A 980 20.85 41.50 -35.16
CA LYS A 980 22.00 42.42 -35.06
C LYS A 980 21.63 43.88 -35.36
N GLU A 981 20.55 44.08 -36.10
CA GLU A 981 19.99 45.36 -36.50
C GLU A 981 19.31 46.10 -35.32
N LEU A 982 18.99 45.39 -34.22
CA LEU A 982 18.32 45.94 -33.05
C LEU A 982 19.23 45.89 -31.82
N LYS A 983 19.37 47.03 -31.15
CA LYS A 983 20.12 47.14 -29.89
C LYS A 983 19.19 47.54 -28.75
N PHE A 984 19.16 46.76 -27.68
CA PHE A 984 18.38 47.08 -26.48
C PHE A 984 18.80 48.44 -25.88
N ILE A 985 17.80 49.19 -25.41
CA ILE A 985 17.99 50.50 -24.76
C ILE A 985 17.66 50.40 -23.28
N ASN A 986 16.39 50.10 -22.98
CA ASN A 986 15.86 50.01 -21.63
C ASN A 986 14.51 49.29 -21.61
N GLN A 987 14.16 48.78 -20.43
CA GLN A 987 12.81 48.34 -20.09
C GLN A 987 11.91 49.57 -19.85
N THR A 988 10.62 49.46 -20.18
CA THR A 988 9.66 50.58 -20.11
C THR A 988 8.37 50.25 -19.36
N ASP A 989 8.16 49.01 -18.96
CA ASP A 989 7.06 48.63 -18.06
C ASP A 989 7.38 48.88 -16.58
N GLU A 990 6.35 48.86 -15.74
CA GLU A 990 6.44 48.98 -14.28
C GLU A 990 6.26 47.61 -13.58
N SER A 991 6.54 46.50 -14.27
CA SER A 991 6.28 45.14 -13.75
C SER A 991 7.12 44.76 -12.52
N GLY A 992 8.18 45.52 -12.23
CA GLY A 992 9.15 45.21 -11.18
C GLY A 992 10.13 44.07 -11.54
N MET A 993 9.97 43.44 -12.70
CA MET A 993 10.88 42.43 -13.23
C MET A 993 12.10 43.10 -13.90
N VAL A 994 13.25 42.42 -13.94
CA VAL A 994 14.49 42.99 -14.49
C VAL A 994 14.93 42.23 -15.74
N ILE A 995 14.96 42.93 -16.89
CA ILE A 995 15.55 42.39 -18.13
C ILE A 995 17.09 42.36 -18.04
N LYS A 996 17.68 41.18 -18.23
CA LYS A 996 19.12 40.98 -18.41
C LYS A 996 19.45 40.85 -19.90
N GLU A 997 20.47 41.55 -20.38
CA GLU A 997 20.96 41.46 -21.76
C GLU A 997 22.35 40.80 -21.79
N GLU A 998 22.48 39.68 -22.50
CA GLU A 998 23.78 39.03 -22.74
C GLU A 998 23.87 38.52 -24.19
N ASN A 999 24.93 38.90 -24.91
CA ASN A 999 25.23 38.44 -26.27
C ASN A 999 24.07 38.57 -27.29
N GLY A 1000 23.25 39.62 -27.20
CA GLY A 1000 22.10 39.85 -28.11
C GLY A 1000 20.83 39.07 -27.74
N LYS A 1001 20.79 38.46 -26.56
CA LYS A 1001 19.62 37.81 -25.99
C LYS A 1001 19.16 38.59 -24.75
N LEU A 1002 17.87 38.88 -24.70
CA LEU A 1002 17.19 39.42 -23.52
C LEU A 1002 16.61 38.25 -22.71
N SER A 1003 16.69 38.32 -21.39
CA SER A 1003 16.08 37.32 -20.51
C SER A 1003 15.49 37.96 -19.26
N VAL A 1004 14.34 37.45 -18.83
CA VAL A 1004 13.66 37.79 -17.58
C VAL A 1004 13.38 36.50 -16.83
N GLU A 1005 13.81 36.45 -15.57
CA GLU A 1005 13.42 35.40 -14.64
C GLU A 1005 12.16 35.85 -13.90
N ILE A 1006 11.12 35.03 -14.00
CA ILE A 1006 9.82 35.20 -13.39
C ILE A 1006 9.71 34.09 -12.33
N PRO A 1007 9.74 34.44 -11.03
CA PRO A 1007 9.74 33.44 -9.96
C PRO A 1007 8.54 32.50 -10.03
N GLU A 1008 7.36 33.06 -10.34
CA GLU A 1008 6.10 32.32 -10.39
C GLU A 1008 5.08 32.98 -11.33
N ILE A 1009 4.29 32.17 -12.04
CA ILE A 1009 3.12 32.59 -12.82
C ILE A 1009 1.90 31.77 -12.40
N GLN A 1010 0.82 32.47 -12.07
CA GLN A 1010 -0.52 31.88 -11.89
C GLN A 1010 -1.30 31.88 -13.20
N THR A 1011 -2.06 30.81 -13.44
CA THR A 1011 -3.00 30.73 -14.56
C THR A 1011 -4.09 31.80 -14.45
N GLY A 1012 -4.51 32.40 -15.57
CA GLY A 1012 -5.51 33.47 -15.58
C GLY A 1012 -4.98 34.88 -15.26
N LYS A 1013 -3.67 35.06 -15.04
CA LYS A 1013 -3.03 36.38 -14.87
C LYS A 1013 -2.08 36.68 -16.02
N ASP A 1014 -2.40 37.72 -16.79
CA ASP A 1014 -1.53 38.18 -17.88
C ASP A 1014 -0.28 38.87 -17.33
N ILE A 1015 0.88 38.57 -17.92
CA ILE A 1015 2.12 39.32 -17.68
C ILE A 1015 2.48 40.08 -18.94
N VAL A 1016 2.71 41.39 -18.81
CA VAL A 1016 3.09 42.27 -19.91
C VAL A 1016 4.44 42.89 -19.62
N LEU A 1017 5.41 42.59 -20.48
CA LEU A 1017 6.76 43.16 -20.44
C LEU A 1017 6.96 44.05 -21.66
N LYS A 1018 7.54 45.24 -21.44
CA LYS A 1018 7.79 46.22 -22.49
C LYS A 1018 9.23 46.68 -22.46
N TYR A 1019 9.85 46.69 -23.63
CA TYR A 1019 11.22 47.17 -23.76
C TYR A 1019 11.44 47.90 -25.07
N ARG A 1020 12.44 48.79 -25.09
CA ARG A 1020 12.82 49.55 -26.28
C ARG A 1020 14.11 49.06 -26.89
N CYS A 1021 14.12 49.03 -28.22
CA CYS A 1021 15.31 48.81 -29.02
C CYS A 1021 15.55 49.99 -29.95
N LYS A 1022 16.82 50.27 -30.23
CA LYS A 1022 17.25 51.19 -31.28
C LYS A 1022 17.60 50.40 -32.52
N VAL A 1023 17.13 50.86 -33.68
CA VAL A 1023 17.56 50.35 -34.99
C VAL A 1023 18.95 50.90 -35.29
N VAL A 1024 19.98 50.05 -35.26
CA VAL A 1024 21.40 50.49 -35.32
C VAL A 1024 22.05 50.30 -36.68
N GLU A 1025 21.62 49.32 -37.48
CA GLU A 1025 22.25 49.00 -38.78
C GLU A 1025 21.19 48.47 -39.77
N ASN A 1026 21.37 48.69 -41.08
CA ASN A 1026 20.58 48.04 -42.14
C ASN A 1026 21.56 47.32 -43.09
N ASN A 1027 21.48 46.00 -43.15
CA ASN A 1027 22.33 45.13 -43.98
C ASN A 1027 21.98 45.15 -45.49
N GLY A 1028 21.15 46.10 -45.94
CA GLY A 1028 20.69 46.22 -47.33
C GLY A 1028 19.38 45.48 -47.61
N SER A 1029 18.72 44.95 -46.58
CA SER A 1029 17.37 44.38 -46.65
C SER A 1029 16.33 45.45 -46.34
N ASN A 1030 15.18 45.42 -47.02
CA ASN A 1030 14.05 46.27 -46.67
C ASN A 1030 13.24 45.70 -45.49
N VAL A 1031 13.64 44.53 -44.97
CA VAL A 1031 12.93 43.77 -43.95
C VAL A 1031 13.89 43.30 -42.85
N ILE A 1032 13.49 43.47 -41.58
CA ILE A 1032 14.18 42.95 -40.39
C ILE A 1032 13.22 42.00 -39.66
N GLU A 1033 13.64 40.75 -39.48
CA GLU A 1033 12.95 39.79 -38.60
C GLU A 1033 13.37 40.03 -37.16
N THR A 1034 12.41 40.29 -36.27
CA THR A 1034 12.69 40.78 -34.90
C THR A 1034 13.15 39.70 -33.92
N GLY A 1035 13.31 38.46 -34.38
CA GLY A 1035 13.58 37.29 -33.56
C GLY A 1035 12.36 36.81 -32.77
N VAL A 1036 12.44 35.57 -32.27
CA VAL A 1036 11.36 34.90 -31.53
C VAL A 1036 11.60 35.04 -30.02
N ALA A 1037 10.53 35.32 -29.28
CA ALA A 1037 10.54 35.20 -27.83
C ALA A 1037 10.16 33.77 -27.42
N ASN A 1038 10.78 33.26 -26.37
CA ASN A 1038 10.55 31.93 -25.83
C ASN A 1038 10.22 32.04 -24.35
N LEU A 1039 9.10 31.47 -23.92
CA LEU A 1039 8.73 31.29 -22.53
C LEU A 1039 9.09 29.86 -22.14
N SER A 1040 10.13 29.68 -21.34
CA SER A 1040 10.46 28.38 -20.75
C SER A 1040 9.99 28.32 -19.31
N THR A 1041 9.25 27.30 -18.92
CA THR A 1041 8.94 26.97 -17.53
C THR A 1041 9.81 25.78 -17.09
N SER A 1042 9.66 25.31 -15.85
CA SER A 1042 10.33 24.07 -15.41
C SER A 1042 10.02 22.86 -16.29
N ASN A 1043 8.87 22.87 -16.98
CA ASN A 1043 8.34 21.71 -17.69
C ASN A 1043 8.19 21.95 -19.21
N ASN A 1044 8.00 23.20 -19.67
CA ASN A 1044 7.56 23.50 -21.03
C ASN A 1044 8.34 24.65 -21.70
N THR A 1045 8.32 24.75 -23.04
CA THR A 1045 8.79 25.93 -23.79
C THR A 1045 7.77 26.34 -24.85
N ILE A 1046 7.33 27.60 -24.81
CA ILE A 1046 6.37 28.19 -25.76
C ILE A 1046 7.07 29.28 -26.55
N GLU A 1047 6.97 29.22 -27.87
CA GLU A 1047 7.54 30.23 -28.78
C GLU A 1047 6.49 31.27 -29.19
N SER A 1048 6.90 32.52 -29.35
CA SER A 1048 6.06 33.58 -29.91
C SER A 1048 6.13 33.61 -31.43
N ASN A 1049 5.17 34.30 -32.06
CA ASN A 1049 5.39 34.78 -33.42
C ASN A 1049 6.52 35.82 -33.47
N ALA A 1050 7.21 35.96 -34.60
CA ALA A 1050 8.23 36.98 -34.82
C ALA A 1050 7.68 38.12 -35.70
N PRO A 1051 7.43 39.32 -35.16
CA PRO A 1051 7.08 40.49 -35.95
C PRO A 1051 8.12 40.80 -37.02
N THR A 1052 7.66 41.32 -38.15
CA THR A 1052 8.51 41.73 -39.27
C THR A 1052 8.51 43.25 -39.38
N LEU A 1053 9.68 43.88 -39.39
CA LEU A 1053 9.82 45.33 -39.55
C LEU A 1053 10.22 45.66 -40.99
N THR A 1054 9.63 46.70 -41.57
CA THR A 1054 9.94 47.25 -42.89
C THR A 1054 10.77 48.53 -42.73
N VAL A 1055 11.97 48.54 -43.32
CA VAL A 1055 12.87 49.71 -43.27
C VAL A 1055 12.52 50.68 -44.41
N LYS A 1056 12.10 51.89 -44.07
CA LYS A 1056 11.88 52.98 -45.03
C LYS A 1056 13.22 53.36 -45.66
N THR A 1057 13.40 53.00 -46.93
CA THR A 1057 14.48 53.57 -47.73
C THR A 1057 14.28 55.08 -47.85
N LEU A 1058 15.19 55.86 -47.25
CA LEU A 1058 15.34 57.29 -47.50
C LEU A 1058 15.59 57.51 -49.00
N THR A 1059 14.53 57.71 -49.77
CA THR A 1059 14.64 58.32 -51.10
C THR A 1059 14.80 59.83 -50.92
N ASN A 1060 15.94 60.25 -50.39
CA ASN A 1060 16.46 61.58 -50.67
C ASN A 1060 17.03 61.59 -52.09
N VAL A 1061 16.13 61.53 -53.07
CA VAL A 1061 16.37 62.11 -54.38
C VAL A 1061 15.32 63.21 -54.50
N ASN A 1062 15.75 64.46 -54.38
CA ASN A 1062 15.03 65.56 -54.99
C ASN A 1062 14.94 65.24 -56.48
N ASN A 1063 13.87 64.57 -56.90
CA ASN A 1063 13.40 64.69 -58.27
C ASN A 1063 12.93 66.13 -58.40
N VAL A 1064 13.89 67.01 -58.71
CA VAL A 1064 13.61 68.17 -59.53
C VAL A 1064 12.90 67.59 -60.75
N GLU A 1065 11.62 67.88 -60.93
CA GLU A 1065 10.95 67.71 -62.21
C GLU A 1065 11.72 68.58 -63.22
N VAL A 1066 12.72 68.00 -63.87
CA VAL A 1066 13.33 68.58 -65.06
C VAL A 1066 12.44 68.17 -66.22
N SER A 1067 11.71 69.15 -66.74
CA SER A 1067 10.91 69.03 -67.96
C SER A 1067 11.69 68.28 -69.05
N LEU A 1068 11.16 67.14 -69.50
CA LEU A 1068 11.75 66.25 -70.51
C LEU A 1068 11.87 66.88 -71.92
N ASN A 1069 11.48 68.15 -72.08
CA ASN A 1069 11.53 68.89 -73.34
C ASN A 1069 12.61 69.99 -73.38
N GLU A 1070 13.47 70.08 -72.37
CA GLU A 1070 14.57 71.06 -72.36
C GLU A 1070 15.79 70.54 -73.14
N LEU A 1071 16.38 71.41 -73.98
CA LEU A 1071 17.55 71.10 -74.78
C LEU A 1071 18.83 71.31 -73.95
N VAL A 1072 19.66 70.28 -73.84
CA VAL A 1072 20.84 70.26 -72.99
C VAL A 1072 22.13 70.01 -73.78
N ASP A 1073 23.22 70.53 -73.24
CA ASP A 1073 24.57 70.27 -73.73
C ASP A 1073 25.18 69.09 -72.96
N VAL A 1074 25.89 68.20 -73.67
CA VAL A 1074 26.55 67.01 -73.13
C VAL A 1074 28.06 67.17 -73.28
N TYR A 1075 28.79 67.03 -72.19
CA TYR A 1075 30.26 67.13 -72.16
C TYR A 1075 30.88 65.80 -71.71
N ASN A 1076 32.10 65.49 -72.14
CA ASN A 1076 32.86 64.38 -71.55
C ASN A 1076 33.43 64.74 -70.17
N ALA A 1077 34.00 63.76 -69.47
CA ALA A 1077 34.60 63.95 -68.13
C ALA A 1077 35.70 65.04 -68.09
N ASN A 1078 36.30 65.41 -69.22
CA ASN A 1078 37.35 66.43 -69.31
C ASN A 1078 36.78 67.82 -69.68
N GLY A 1079 35.45 67.97 -69.75
CA GLY A 1079 34.78 69.24 -70.03
C GLY A 1079 34.67 69.62 -71.51
N ALA A 1080 34.96 68.71 -72.44
CA ALA A 1080 34.78 68.96 -73.87
C ALA A 1080 33.34 68.70 -74.30
N LEU A 1081 32.72 69.66 -75.01
CA LEU A 1081 31.36 69.56 -75.51
C LEU A 1081 31.26 68.48 -76.59
N LEU A 1082 30.43 67.47 -76.36
CA LEU A 1082 30.17 66.37 -77.28
C LEU A 1082 28.90 66.57 -78.09
N ARG A 1083 27.83 67.09 -77.46
CA ARG A 1083 26.55 67.38 -78.12
C ARG A 1083 25.99 68.66 -77.56
N LYS A 1084 25.41 69.50 -78.42
CA LYS A 1084 24.83 70.79 -78.04
C LYS A 1084 23.33 70.76 -78.26
N GLN A 1085 22.57 71.24 -77.28
CA GLN A 1085 21.13 71.45 -77.36
C GLN A 1085 20.34 70.25 -77.89
N VAL A 1086 20.50 69.10 -77.23
CA VAL A 1086 19.72 67.88 -77.52
C VAL A 1086 18.67 67.67 -76.45
N GLU A 1087 17.51 67.08 -76.80
CA GLU A 1087 16.49 66.74 -75.80
C GLU A 1087 17.10 65.82 -74.74
N TYR A 1088 16.88 66.16 -73.47
CA TYR A 1088 17.49 65.46 -72.33
C TYR A 1088 17.37 63.93 -72.41
N LYS A 1089 16.20 63.40 -72.82
CA LYS A 1089 15.96 61.94 -72.97
C LYS A 1089 16.88 61.25 -73.99
N ASN A 1090 17.43 61.99 -74.95
CA ASN A 1090 18.29 61.48 -76.02
C ASN A 1090 19.77 61.82 -75.80
N ALA A 1091 20.10 62.57 -74.73
CA ALA A 1091 21.42 63.15 -74.51
C ALA A 1091 22.55 62.11 -74.52
N LEU A 1092 22.30 60.91 -74.00
CA LEU A 1092 23.30 59.85 -73.84
C LEU A 1092 23.20 58.73 -74.90
N ASN A 1093 22.21 58.76 -75.79
CA ASN A 1093 21.98 57.66 -76.73
C ASN A 1093 23.16 57.46 -77.69
N GLY A 1094 23.69 56.24 -77.69
CA GLY A 1094 24.80 55.78 -78.55
C GLY A 1094 26.19 56.26 -78.11
N LEU A 1095 26.33 56.89 -76.93
CA LEU A 1095 27.66 57.13 -76.35
C LEU A 1095 28.23 55.83 -75.76
N GLN A 1096 29.55 55.69 -75.80
CA GLN A 1096 30.26 54.53 -75.24
C GLN A 1096 30.21 54.56 -73.71
N PRO A 1097 30.38 53.40 -73.04
CA PRO A 1097 30.47 53.35 -71.58
C PRO A 1097 31.53 54.32 -71.03
N GLY A 1098 31.13 55.15 -70.08
CA GLY A 1098 31.95 56.25 -69.57
C GLY A 1098 31.16 57.28 -68.78
N VAL A 1099 31.85 58.31 -68.30
CA VAL A 1099 31.25 59.36 -67.48
C VAL A 1099 31.14 60.67 -68.26
N TYR A 1100 29.93 61.24 -68.25
CA TYR A 1100 29.57 62.44 -69.00
C TYR A 1100 28.90 63.47 -68.08
N MET A 1101 28.92 64.74 -68.49
CA MET A 1101 28.20 65.81 -67.82
C MET A 1101 27.03 66.23 -68.70
N VAL A 1102 25.80 66.03 -68.22
CA VAL A 1102 24.56 66.45 -68.91
C VAL A 1102 23.86 67.46 -68.03
N ASN A 1103 23.65 68.67 -68.54
CA ASN A 1103 23.05 69.78 -67.77
C ASN A 1103 23.74 70.04 -66.41
N GLY A 1104 25.08 69.94 -66.37
CA GLY A 1104 25.86 70.13 -65.14
C GLY A 1104 25.86 68.94 -64.18
N VAL A 1105 25.19 67.83 -64.49
CA VAL A 1105 25.13 66.62 -63.65
C VAL A 1105 25.99 65.49 -64.23
N LYS A 1106 26.80 64.88 -63.37
CA LYS A 1106 27.67 63.74 -63.72
C LYS A 1106 26.83 62.48 -63.89
N THR A 1107 26.76 61.96 -65.11
CA THR A 1107 25.95 60.79 -65.48
C THR A 1107 26.84 59.71 -66.09
N ILE A 1108 26.67 58.47 -65.65
CA ILE A 1108 27.48 57.32 -66.07
C ILE A 1108 26.68 56.49 -67.08
N VAL A 1109 27.20 56.36 -68.30
CA VAL A 1109 26.74 55.36 -69.26
C VAL A 1109 27.52 54.09 -68.96
N LYS A 1110 26.83 53.00 -68.63
CA LYS A 1110 27.45 51.70 -68.35
C LYS A 1110 27.64 50.88 -69.61
#